data_AF-A0A1E7HL48-F1
#
_entry.id   AF-A0A1E7HL48-F1
#
_cell.length_a   1.000
_cell.length_b   1.000
_cell.length_c   1.000
_cell.angle_alpha   90.00
_cell.angle_beta   90.00
_cell.angle_gamma   90.00
#
_symmetry.space_group_name_H-M   'P 1'
#
loop_
_entity.id
_entity.type
_entity.pdbx_description
1 polymer ?
#
loop_
_entity_poly.entity_id
_entity_poly.type
_entity_poly.pdbx_seq_one_letter_code
_entity_poly.pdbx_strand_id
1 'polypeptide(L)'
;MDNSHSISPFLIGITDFCLLNISFFAMNYWTQGTWEFSPAYIKLLMLFYFIWFFISFFTKKFRFASYRSYAAVISLYTRSAVYTACCASFVVVMMGLPAFSRLHVLVIWFMMAIQEVLIFSVYYMTIGESAILNDEKEDIGARQEANYSIFLLLTDFLIVGVSFFIINYLKTGSFGLRPQYNQLLLVIYALWLITSLTTNKFARRPFQNYYHSTWPWLKAGILMVGIMCVTIFAYRLFHFSRIHVFGSIFLLIFFELLLCRVYSLLTHNRIRQEDIESVENVKGLLKQKNLSLETDFEKLRLLLLEPVRKGLQEKYLRDYPRLFDLIDQSLDLSEIIQAEMTIINSNDMFHIKTIDGRPVRLLINLHRTNNIRWINRYFLEVHNVLVSGGYFVGRTHTIATHREWLFKKYPKHIANTISIIEFCLNRVLPKLPGLKQAYFAVTKGRDRVLSKAEVLGRLCFCGFRIIAVKEIEERLVFVAQKVKTPSLDQSPSYGPLVKFSRVGMSGGNIDVYKFRTMHPYSEYLQQYMYEKNNLQQGGKFKGDFRITGLGRFMRKTWLDELPMLYNWIRGELNLVGVRPLSYHYFDLYPSDLKELRNKVVPGLIPPFYMDMPKTFDEICESERRYIQAYQKQPIKTQWVYFLKAFYNIAFNGERSN
;
A
#
# COMPACT_ATOMS: atom_id res chain seq x y z
N MET A 1 32.88 -34.04 21.78
CA MET A 1 33.28 -33.72 23.16
C MET A 1 32.06 -33.14 23.86
N ASP A 2 31.63 -33.85 24.89
CA ASP A 2 30.51 -33.68 25.83
C ASP A 2 29.60 -32.44 25.77
N ASN A 3 28.33 -32.70 25.43
CA ASN A 3 27.18 -31.80 25.61
C ASN A 3 26.46 -32.04 26.96
N SER A 4 27.14 -32.59 27.97
CA SER A 4 26.52 -33.10 29.19
C SER A 4 26.22 -32.05 30.29
N HIS A 5 26.56 -30.78 30.08
CA HIS A 5 26.33 -29.71 31.08
C HIS A 5 25.34 -28.61 30.67
N SER A 6 24.59 -28.77 29.57
CA SER A 6 23.53 -27.79 29.26
C SER A 6 22.26 -28.09 30.07
N ILE A 7 21.95 -27.22 31.04
CA ILE A 7 20.67 -27.27 31.75
C ILE A 7 19.52 -27.19 30.74
N SER A 8 18.52 -28.07 30.87
CA SER A 8 17.38 -28.07 29.96
C SER A 8 16.63 -26.72 30.05
N PRO A 9 16.21 -26.11 28.92
CA PRO A 9 15.38 -24.90 28.90
C PRO A 9 14.14 -25.01 29.80
N PHE A 10 13.63 -26.22 29.97
CA PHE A 10 12.52 -26.54 30.84
C PHE A 10 12.84 -26.33 32.32
N LEU A 11 14.00 -26.79 32.81
CA LEU A 11 14.40 -26.61 34.20
C LEU A 11 14.61 -25.13 34.53
N ILE A 12 15.18 -24.35 33.62
CA ILE A 12 15.34 -22.90 33.76
C ILE A 12 13.99 -22.21 33.84
N GLY A 13 13.04 -22.63 32.99
CA GLY A 13 11.67 -22.13 33.02
C GLY A 13 10.96 -22.42 34.35
N ILE A 14 11.17 -23.61 34.92
CA ILE A 14 10.65 -23.97 36.25
C ILE A 14 11.28 -23.09 37.33
N THR A 15 12.60 -22.95 37.34
CA THR A 15 13.30 -22.12 38.32
C THR A 15 12.79 -20.67 38.27
N ASP A 16 12.67 -20.10 37.07
CA ASP A 16 12.17 -18.74 36.85
C ASP A 16 10.71 -18.57 37.32
N PHE A 17 9.87 -19.57 37.07
CA PHE A 17 8.49 -19.61 37.58
C PHE A 17 8.43 -19.69 39.10
N CYS A 18 9.31 -20.47 39.73
CA CYS A 18 9.43 -20.54 41.18
C CYS A 18 9.87 -19.19 41.78
N LEU A 19 10.80 -18.48 41.14
CA LEU A 19 11.23 -17.14 41.60
C LEU A 19 10.09 -16.13 41.56
N LEU A 20 9.27 -16.16 40.51
CA LEU A 20 8.08 -15.33 40.42
C LEU A 20 7.12 -15.60 41.59
N ASN A 21 6.87 -16.88 41.90
CA ASN A 21 6.03 -17.29 43.02
C ASN A 21 6.61 -16.85 44.37
N ILE A 22 7.90 -17.08 44.59
CA ILE A 22 8.61 -16.66 45.81
C ILE A 22 8.52 -15.15 45.99
N SER A 23 8.79 -14.37 44.94
CA SER A 23 8.68 -12.91 44.96
C SER A 23 7.27 -12.45 45.27
N PHE A 24 6.25 -13.09 44.69
CA PHE A 24 4.85 -12.75 44.91
C PHE A 24 4.39 -13.08 46.35
N PHE A 25 4.72 -14.27 46.85
CA PHE A 25 4.35 -14.71 48.19
C PHE A 25 5.08 -13.96 49.29
N ALA A 26 6.39 -13.70 49.11
CA ALA A 26 7.16 -12.87 50.04
C ALA A 26 6.58 -11.46 50.15
N MET A 27 6.18 -10.86 49.02
CA MET A 27 5.54 -9.54 49.03
C MET A 27 4.17 -9.59 49.71
N ASN A 28 3.36 -10.63 49.47
CA ASN A 28 2.07 -10.77 50.15
C ASN A 28 2.23 -10.88 51.67
N TYR A 29 3.16 -11.71 52.13
CA TYR A 29 3.44 -11.85 53.55
C TYR A 29 3.96 -10.55 54.17
N TRP A 30 4.89 -9.85 53.51
CA TRP A 30 5.44 -8.58 54.01
C TRP A 30 4.36 -7.50 54.19
N THR A 31 3.30 -7.56 53.40
CA THR A 31 2.33 -6.48 53.30
C THR A 31 1.04 -6.75 54.05
N GLN A 32 0.64 -8.00 54.19
CA GLN A 32 -0.59 -8.42 54.89
C GLN A 32 -0.31 -9.17 56.19
N GLY A 33 0.92 -9.67 56.40
CA GLY A 33 1.27 -10.50 57.56
C GLY A 33 0.67 -11.92 57.52
N THR A 34 -0.04 -12.28 56.44
CA THR A 34 -0.72 -13.58 56.28
C THR A 34 -0.36 -14.25 54.97
N TRP A 35 -0.44 -15.58 54.96
CA TRP A 35 -0.28 -16.40 53.75
C TRP A 35 -1.58 -16.58 52.95
N GLU A 36 -2.72 -16.14 53.50
CA GLU A 36 -4.01 -16.20 52.83
C GLU A 36 -4.11 -15.15 51.70
N PHE A 37 -4.63 -15.56 50.54
CA PHE A 37 -4.82 -14.67 49.39
C PHE A 37 -6.26 -14.18 49.33
N SER A 38 -6.43 -12.87 49.33
CA SER A 38 -7.73 -12.30 48.93
C SER A 38 -8.04 -12.65 47.45
N PRO A 39 -9.32 -12.76 47.06
CA PRO A 39 -9.71 -13.01 45.66
C PRO A 39 -9.15 -12.00 44.66
N ALA A 40 -8.87 -10.77 45.09
CA ALA A 40 -8.22 -9.75 44.26
C ALA A 40 -6.74 -10.09 43.98
N TYR A 41 -6.01 -10.60 44.97
CA TYR A 41 -4.60 -10.98 44.83
C TYR A 41 -4.43 -12.20 43.93
N ILE A 42 -5.37 -13.15 43.96
CA ILE A 42 -5.37 -14.29 43.02
C ILE A 42 -5.49 -13.80 41.57
N LYS A 43 -6.36 -12.81 41.30
CA LYS A 43 -6.48 -12.20 39.97
C LYS A 43 -5.18 -11.50 39.55
N LEU A 44 -4.48 -10.84 40.48
CA LEU A 44 -3.19 -10.21 40.22
C LEU A 44 -2.12 -11.26 39.88
N LEU A 45 -2.06 -12.35 40.63
CA LEU A 45 -1.12 -13.45 40.38
C LEU A 45 -1.33 -14.07 38.98
N MET A 46 -2.58 -14.32 38.59
CA MET A 46 -2.90 -14.81 37.25
C MET A 46 -2.48 -13.84 36.14
N LEU A 47 -2.61 -12.54 36.37
CA LEU A 47 -2.11 -11.52 35.44
C LEU A 47 -0.58 -11.58 35.33
N PHE A 48 0.13 -11.72 36.45
CA PHE A 48 1.59 -11.86 36.46
C PHE A 48 2.04 -13.11 35.70
N TYR A 49 1.38 -14.25 35.87
CA TYR A 49 1.66 -15.47 35.10
C TYR A 49 1.47 -15.28 33.61
N PHE A 50 0.37 -14.65 33.20
CA PHE A 50 0.10 -14.41 31.79
C PHE A 50 1.17 -13.52 31.15
N ILE A 51 1.54 -12.41 31.82
CA ILE A 51 2.56 -11.48 31.32
C ILE A 51 3.93 -12.14 31.30
N TRP A 52 4.31 -12.83 32.39
CA TRP A 52 5.56 -13.56 32.48
C TRP A 52 5.70 -14.58 31.35
N PHE A 53 4.69 -15.41 31.13
CA PHE A 53 4.71 -16.43 30.08
C PHE A 53 4.91 -15.82 28.70
N PHE A 54 4.14 -14.75 28.39
CA PHE A 54 4.20 -14.10 27.09
C PHE A 54 5.55 -13.41 26.84
N ILE A 55 6.08 -12.68 27.83
CA ILE A 55 7.37 -12.00 27.70
C ILE A 55 8.52 -13.00 27.62
N SER A 56 8.54 -14.03 28.47
CA SER A 56 9.58 -15.05 28.47
C SER A 56 9.62 -15.84 27.16
N PHE A 57 8.46 -16.09 26.55
CA PHE A 57 8.36 -16.68 25.22
C PHE A 57 8.93 -15.73 24.14
N PHE A 58 8.56 -14.45 24.17
CA PHE A 58 8.97 -13.46 23.17
C PHE A 58 10.47 -13.14 23.24
N THR A 59 11.04 -13.04 24.44
CA THR A 59 12.48 -12.79 24.65
C THR A 59 13.34 -14.03 24.44
N LYS A 60 12.73 -15.21 24.29
CA LYS A 60 13.42 -16.51 24.22
C LYS A 60 14.35 -16.74 25.42
N LYS A 61 13.99 -16.19 26.59
CA LYS A 61 14.78 -16.15 27.82
C LYS A 61 15.38 -17.52 28.21
N PHE A 62 14.66 -18.61 27.92
CA PHE A 62 15.06 -19.95 28.33
C PHE A 62 16.00 -20.70 27.36
N ARG A 63 16.44 -20.09 26.24
CA ARG A 63 17.34 -20.75 25.26
C ARG A 63 18.82 -20.46 25.53
N PHE A 64 19.48 -21.27 26.37
CA PHE A 64 20.85 -21.04 26.81
C PHE A 64 21.96 -21.23 25.77
N ALA A 65 21.75 -22.11 24.79
CA ALA A 65 22.77 -22.53 23.81
C ALA A 65 23.22 -21.44 22.81
N SER A 66 22.82 -20.18 22.99
CA SER A 66 23.14 -19.07 22.08
C SER A 66 23.90 -17.90 22.73
N TYR A 67 24.31 -18.00 24.00
CA TYR A 67 24.86 -16.86 24.73
C TYR A 67 26.39 -16.88 24.77
N ARG A 68 27.01 -15.89 24.12
CA ARG A 68 28.47 -15.77 23.94
C ARG A 68 29.20 -15.03 25.07
N SER A 69 28.50 -14.32 25.97
CA SER A 69 29.13 -13.58 27.09
C SER A 69 28.17 -13.31 28.26
N TYR A 70 28.71 -13.15 29.47
CA TYR A 70 27.96 -12.72 30.67
C TYR A 70 27.15 -11.45 30.42
N ALA A 71 27.74 -10.45 29.77
CA ALA A 71 27.10 -9.18 29.45
C ALA A 71 25.87 -9.36 28.53
N ALA A 72 25.94 -10.28 27.55
CA ALA A 72 24.82 -10.56 26.67
C ALA A 72 23.62 -11.17 27.42
N VAL A 73 23.90 -12.01 28.41
CA VAL A 73 22.86 -12.64 29.22
C VAL A 73 22.24 -11.66 30.20
N ILE A 74 23.05 -10.91 30.96
CA ILE A 74 22.54 -9.84 31.84
C ILE A 74 21.68 -8.85 31.05
N SER A 75 22.12 -8.46 29.85
CA SER A 75 21.32 -7.61 28.95
C SER A 75 19.98 -8.22 28.55
N LEU A 76 19.92 -9.55 28.36
CA LEU A 76 18.67 -10.24 28.04
C LEU A 76 17.69 -10.25 29.22
N TYR A 77 18.15 -10.67 30.41
CA TYR A 77 17.31 -10.70 31.62
C TYR A 77 16.84 -9.30 31.99
N THR A 78 17.72 -8.30 31.90
CA THR A 78 17.36 -6.89 32.12
C THR A 78 16.29 -6.43 31.12
N ARG A 79 16.43 -6.75 29.82
CA ARG A 79 15.40 -6.41 28.81
C ARG A 79 14.07 -7.10 29.12
N SER A 80 14.11 -8.38 29.49
CA SER A 80 12.93 -9.15 29.87
C SER A 80 12.20 -8.51 31.05
N ALA A 81 12.92 -8.18 32.12
CA ALA A 81 12.37 -7.50 33.29
C ALA A 81 11.72 -6.15 32.94
N VAL A 82 12.39 -5.33 32.10
CA VAL A 82 11.84 -4.04 31.65
C VAL A 82 10.56 -4.24 30.83
N TYR A 83 10.50 -5.21 29.92
CA TYR A 83 9.30 -5.48 29.12
C TYR A 83 8.14 -5.95 30.00
N THR A 84 8.42 -6.83 30.95
CA THR A 84 7.44 -7.32 31.90
C THR A 84 6.87 -6.18 32.75
N ALA A 85 7.72 -5.30 33.29
CA ALA A 85 7.29 -4.12 34.04
C ALA A 85 6.43 -3.15 33.20
N CYS A 86 6.83 -2.91 31.94
CA CYS A 86 6.06 -2.07 31.01
C CYS A 86 4.70 -2.68 30.69
N CYS A 87 4.63 -3.98 30.37
CA CYS A 87 3.39 -4.67 30.06
C CYS A 87 2.44 -4.72 31.26
N ALA A 88 2.94 -5.02 32.46
CA ALA A 88 2.14 -5.01 33.68
C ALA A 88 1.58 -3.62 33.97
N SER A 89 2.42 -2.59 33.88
CA SER A 89 2.00 -1.20 34.07
C SER A 89 0.96 -0.78 33.02
N PHE A 90 1.14 -1.17 31.75
CA PHE A 90 0.20 -0.90 30.68
C PHE A 90 -1.18 -1.50 30.96
N VAL A 91 -1.24 -2.78 31.33
CA VAL A 91 -2.52 -3.46 31.62
C VAL A 91 -3.22 -2.78 32.80
N VAL A 92 -2.50 -2.48 33.88
CA VAL A 92 -3.09 -1.83 35.06
C VAL A 92 -3.61 -0.43 34.74
N VAL A 93 -2.85 0.37 33.98
CA VAL A 93 -3.24 1.72 33.57
C VAL A 93 -4.44 1.70 32.62
N MET A 94 -4.46 0.79 31.64
CA MET A 94 -5.52 0.71 30.65
C MET A 94 -6.82 0.12 31.22
N MET A 95 -6.72 -0.89 32.08
CA MET A 95 -7.90 -1.48 32.72
C MET A 95 -8.42 -0.63 33.88
N GLY A 96 -7.67 0.38 34.34
CA GLY A 96 -8.09 1.27 35.42
C GLY A 96 -8.32 0.50 36.71
N LEU A 97 -7.32 -0.29 37.13
CA LEU A 97 -7.36 -1.10 38.34
C LEU A 97 -6.60 -0.41 39.49
N PRO A 98 -7.16 0.64 40.15
CA PRO A 98 -6.48 1.37 41.22
C PRO A 98 -6.41 0.58 42.54
N ALA A 99 -7.11 -0.56 42.63
CA ALA A 99 -7.22 -1.39 43.82
C ALA A 99 -5.91 -2.09 44.20
N PHE A 100 -4.96 -2.22 43.26
CA PHE A 100 -3.69 -2.90 43.53
C PHE A 100 -2.63 -1.94 44.07
N SER A 101 -1.91 -2.37 45.10
CA SER A 101 -0.83 -1.59 45.67
C SER A 101 0.35 -1.49 44.70
N ARG A 102 0.73 -0.25 44.36
CA ARG A 102 1.82 0.08 43.41
C ARG A 102 3.15 -0.46 43.88
N LEU A 103 3.41 -0.34 45.18
CA LEU A 103 4.60 -0.87 45.82
C LEU A 103 4.67 -2.38 45.60
N HIS A 104 3.55 -3.11 45.73
CA HIS A 104 3.55 -4.55 45.51
C HIS A 104 3.89 -4.91 44.08
N VAL A 105 3.21 -4.30 43.10
CA VAL A 105 3.41 -4.65 41.69
C VAL A 105 4.85 -4.36 41.26
N LEU A 106 5.40 -3.19 41.61
CA LEU A 106 6.76 -2.80 41.20
C LEU A 106 7.84 -3.58 41.96
N VAL A 107 7.65 -3.81 43.27
CA VAL A 107 8.62 -4.54 44.09
C VAL A 107 8.70 -6.01 43.69
N ILE A 108 7.57 -6.67 43.37
CA ILE A 108 7.60 -8.07 42.89
C ILE A 108 8.46 -8.19 41.64
N TRP A 109 8.30 -7.29 40.67
CA TRP A 109 9.11 -7.31 39.45
C TRP A 109 10.58 -7.00 39.70
N PHE A 110 10.86 -6.06 40.60
CA PHE A 110 12.24 -5.70 40.94
C PHE A 110 12.94 -6.83 41.70
N MET A 111 12.26 -7.45 42.67
CA MET A 111 12.74 -8.64 43.38
C MET A 111 13.00 -9.79 42.43
N MET A 112 12.07 -10.07 41.51
CA MET A 112 12.23 -11.09 40.48
C MET A 112 13.45 -10.81 39.60
N ALA A 113 13.62 -9.58 39.10
CA ALA A 113 14.75 -9.21 38.25
C ALA A 113 16.11 -9.36 38.98
N ILE A 114 16.18 -9.00 40.26
CA ILE A 114 17.38 -9.18 41.08
C ILE A 114 17.67 -10.67 41.29
N GLN A 115 16.65 -11.46 41.66
CA GLN A 115 16.80 -12.89 41.88
C GLN A 115 17.27 -13.61 40.62
N GLU A 116 16.73 -13.24 39.46
CA GLU A 116 17.13 -13.78 38.16
C GLU A 116 18.59 -13.47 37.83
N VAL A 117 19.01 -12.21 38.01
CA VAL A 117 20.40 -11.80 37.80
C VAL A 117 21.32 -12.54 38.76
N LEU A 118 20.98 -12.61 40.04
CA LEU A 118 21.81 -13.23 41.08
C LEU A 118 21.98 -14.74 40.86
N ILE A 119 20.90 -15.47 40.59
CA ILE A 119 20.95 -16.91 40.32
C ILE A 119 21.75 -17.19 39.05
N PHE A 120 21.59 -16.35 38.02
CA PHE A 120 22.39 -16.48 36.81
C PHE A 120 23.86 -16.14 37.05
N SER A 121 24.18 -15.11 37.84
CA SER A 121 25.55 -14.76 38.20
C SER A 121 26.24 -15.90 38.95
N VAL A 122 25.54 -16.52 39.91
CA VAL A 122 26.05 -17.70 40.63
C VAL A 122 26.26 -18.87 39.66
N TYR A 123 25.27 -19.17 38.80
CA TYR A 123 25.39 -20.20 37.78
C TYR A 123 26.61 -19.98 36.86
N TYR A 124 26.79 -18.75 36.37
CA TYR A 124 27.90 -18.38 35.50
C TYR A 124 29.25 -18.53 36.21
N MET A 125 29.36 -18.14 37.48
CA MET A 125 30.57 -18.38 38.28
C MET A 125 30.86 -19.87 38.51
N THR A 126 29.83 -20.71 38.64
CA THR A 126 30.01 -22.14 38.91
C THR A 126 30.29 -23.01 37.69
N ILE A 127 29.87 -22.60 36.49
CA ILE A 127 29.95 -23.44 35.26
C ILE A 127 30.66 -22.71 34.10
N GLY A 128 30.70 -21.37 34.09
CA GLY A 128 31.09 -20.56 32.94
C GLY A 128 32.60 -20.32 32.73
N GLU A 129 33.47 -20.79 33.62
CA GLU A 129 34.93 -20.58 33.50
C GLU A 129 35.59 -21.40 32.39
N SER A 130 34.99 -22.50 31.93
CA SER A 130 35.64 -23.46 31.02
C SER A 130 35.41 -23.23 29.51
N ALA A 131 34.62 -22.23 29.11
CA ALA A 131 34.14 -22.11 27.72
C ALA A 131 34.56 -20.83 26.96
N ILE A 132 35.40 -19.96 27.52
CA ILE A 132 35.53 -18.56 27.01
C ILE A 132 36.95 -18.22 26.48
N LEU A 133 37.90 -19.15 26.44
CA LEU A 133 39.27 -18.80 26.06
C LEU A 133 39.60 -18.72 24.55
N ASN A 134 38.63 -18.85 23.62
CA ASN A 134 38.99 -18.96 22.19
C ASN A 134 38.29 -18.02 21.19
N ASP A 135 37.54 -16.99 21.60
CA ASP A 135 36.76 -16.19 20.62
C ASP A 135 36.82 -14.66 20.82
N GLU A 136 37.83 -14.15 21.54
CA GLU A 136 37.99 -12.71 21.80
C GLU A 136 38.50 -11.86 20.60
N LYS A 137 38.53 -12.39 19.37
CA LYS A 137 39.06 -11.64 18.21
C LYS A 137 38.06 -11.11 17.17
N GLU A 138 36.75 -11.35 17.31
CA GLU A 138 35.78 -10.86 16.32
C GLU A 138 34.52 -10.25 16.94
N ASP A 139 34.61 -9.14 17.68
CA ASP A 139 33.50 -8.16 17.70
C ASP A 139 33.88 -6.75 18.22
N ILE A 140 35.05 -6.23 17.84
CA ILE A 140 35.29 -4.78 17.90
C ILE A 140 34.95 -4.21 16.52
N GLY A 141 33.69 -4.39 16.12
CA GLY A 141 33.10 -3.64 15.02
C GLY A 141 33.15 -2.16 15.38
N ALA A 142 33.96 -1.41 14.62
CA ALA A 142 34.17 0.02 14.75
C ALA A 142 32.91 0.75 15.22
N ARG A 143 32.98 1.39 16.39
CA ARG A 143 32.05 2.47 16.76
C ARG A 143 32.26 3.59 15.74
N GLN A 144 31.61 3.50 14.59
CA GLN A 144 31.45 4.64 13.69
C GLN A 144 30.78 5.74 14.50
N GLU A 145 31.42 6.90 14.59
CA GLU A 145 30.83 8.10 15.17
C GLU A 145 29.51 8.38 14.45
N ALA A 146 28.40 8.19 15.17
CA ALA A 146 27.07 8.36 14.62
C ALA A 146 26.85 9.85 14.38
N ASN A 147 27.04 10.32 13.14
CA ASN A 147 26.68 11.68 12.75
C ASN A 147 25.15 11.87 12.87
N TYR A 148 24.72 12.71 13.80
CA TYR A 148 23.30 12.99 14.05
C TYR A 148 22.75 14.06 13.09
N SER A 149 21.51 13.87 12.64
CA SER A 149 20.82 14.88 11.82
C SER A 149 20.11 15.91 12.70
N ILE A 150 20.72 17.09 12.87
CA ILE A 150 20.13 18.23 13.61
C ILE A 150 18.75 18.62 13.05
N PHE A 151 18.60 18.59 11.72
CA PHE A 151 17.32 18.87 11.05
C PHE A 151 16.21 17.92 11.48
N LEU A 152 16.49 16.61 11.54
CA LEU A 152 15.49 15.62 11.96
C LEU A 152 15.15 15.80 13.43
N LEU A 153 16.14 16.10 14.28
CA LEU A 153 15.92 16.36 15.70
C LEU A 153 15.00 17.57 15.93
N LEU A 154 15.28 18.72 15.28
CA LEU A 154 14.46 19.92 15.41
C LEU A 154 13.04 19.72 14.87
N THR A 155 12.92 19.04 13.72
CA THR A 155 11.60 18.74 13.14
C THR A 155 10.80 17.85 14.07
N ASP A 156 11.43 16.83 14.65
CA ASP A 156 10.77 15.89 15.54
C ASP A 156 10.37 16.53 16.88
N PHE A 157 11.20 17.42 17.43
CA PHE A 157 10.86 18.24 18.60
C PHE A 157 9.57 19.06 18.38
N LEU A 158 9.40 19.63 17.18
CA LEU A 158 8.17 20.33 16.81
C LEU A 158 6.98 19.37 16.69
N ILE A 159 7.19 18.18 16.09
CA ILE A 159 6.14 17.17 15.94
C ILE A 159 5.61 16.71 17.31
N VAL A 160 6.45 16.58 18.33
CA VAL A 160 6.03 16.25 19.70
C VAL A 160 5.00 17.26 20.21
N GLY A 161 5.30 18.55 20.08
CA GLY A 161 4.39 19.63 20.47
C GLY A 161 3.11 19.65 19.65
N VAL A 162 3.24 19.60 18.31
CA VAL A 162 2.09 19.58 17.39
C VAL A 162 1.16 18.41 17.69
N SER A 163 1.70 17.22 17.93
CA SER A 163 0.93 16.02 18.25
C SER A 163 0.10 16.22 19.52
N PHE A 164 0.72 16.81 20.56
CA PHE A 164 0.03 17.09 21.82
C PHE A 164 -1.09 18.14 21.65
N PHE A 165 -0.81 19.24 20.94
CA PHE A 165 -1.81 20.28 20.72
C PHE A 165 -2.98 19.82 19.84
N ILE A 166 -2.75 18.99 18.82
CA ILE A 166 -3.82 18.40 18.02
C ILE A 166 -4.74 17.55 18.90
N ILE A 167 -4.17 16.70 19.75
CA ILE A 167 -4.97 15.86 20.66
C ILE A 167 -5.69 16.71 21.69
N ASN A 168 -5.05 17.77 22.21
CA ASN A 168 -5.71 18.71 23.10
C ASN A 168 -6.92 19.36 22.42
N TYR A 169 -6.77 19.83 21.19
CA TYR A 169 -7.86 20.41 20.42
C TYR A 169 -8.99 19.40 20.16
N LEU A 170 -8.66 18.18 19.73
CA LEU A 170 -9.65 17.13 19.50
C LEU A 170 -10.44 16.76 20.76
N LYS A 171 -9.83 16.88 21.95
CA LYS A 171 -10.47 16.51 23.22
C LYS A 171 -11.21 17.66 23.89
N THR A 172 -10.71 18.90 23.78
CA THR A 172 -11.22 20.07 24.53
C THR A 172 -11.89 21.12 23.65
N GLY A 173 -11.75 21.03 22.32
CA GLY A 173 -12.23 22.02 21.36
C GLY A 173 -11.43 23.34 21.34
N SER A 174 -10.34 23.44 22.13
CA SER A 174 -9.52 24.65 22.24
C SER A 174 -8.04 24.31 22.24
N PHE A 175 -7.21 25.26 21.81
CA PHE A 175 -5.75 25.17 21.93
C PHE A 175 -5.25 25.58 23.33
N GLY A 176 -6.11 26.16 24.16
CA GLY A 176 -5.76 26.54 25.53
C GLY A 176 -5.37 25.33 26.37
N LEU A 177 -4.19 25.40 27.02
CA LEU A 177 -3.74 24.38 27.95
C LEU A 177 -4.10 24.76 29.38
N ARG A 178 -4.79 23.87 30.08
CA ARG A 178 -4.94 24.02 31.53
C ARG A 178 -3.58 23.81 32.19
N PRO A 179 -3.26 24.49 33.31
CA PRO A 179 -1.96 24.41 33.97
C PRO A 179 -1.46 22.98 34.24
N GLN A 180 -2.37 22.06 34.55
CA GLN A 180 -2.08 20.64 34.79
C GLN A 180 -1.47 19.94 33.55
N TYR A 181 -1.90 20.30 32.34
CA TYR A 181 -1.41 19.67 31.10
C TYR A 181 -0.04 20.21 30.66
N ASN A 182 0.42 21.34 31.20
CA ASN A 182 1.79 21.83 30.95
C ASN A 182 2.83 20.85 31.53
N GLN A 183 2.55 20.30 32.72
CA GLN A 183 3.42 19.30 33.34
C GLN A 183 3.43 18.01 32.51
N LEU A 184 2.28 17.57 32.00
CA LEU A 184 2.22 16.39 31.13
C LEU A 184 3.03 16.58 29.85
N LEU A 185 2.95 17.76 29.22
CA LEU A 185 3.74 18.07 28.02
C LEU A 185 5.25 18.00 28.31
N LEU A 186 5.71 18.52 29.44
CA LEU A 186 7.11 18.43 29.85
C LEU A 186 7.56 16.98 30.07
N VAL A 187 6.71 16.15 30.68
CA VAL A 187 7.00 14.71 30.85
C VAL A 187 7.12 14.02 29.48
N ILE A 188 6.23 14.34 28.54
CA ILE A 188 6.28 13.82 27.16
C ILE A 188 7.60 14.23 26.47
N TYR A 189 8.03 15.49 26.60
CA TYR A 189 9.30 15.94 26.05
C TYR A 189 10.53 15.26 26.68
N ALA A 190 10.53 15.09 28.01
CA ALA A 190 11.60 14.38 28.70
C ALA A 190 11.70 12.92 28.25
N LEU A 191 10.56 12.23 28.14
CA LEU A 191 10.50 10.86 27.64
C LEU A 191 10.93 10.77 26.18
N TRP A 192 10.50 11.69 25.33
CA TRP A 192 10.95 11.77 23.95
C TRP A 192 12.47 11.90 23.86
N LEU A 193 13.09 12.76 24.68
CA LEU A 193 14.54 12.95 24.67
C LEU A 193 15.28 11.66 25.07
N ILE A 194 14.88 11.04 26.19
CA ILE A 194 15.49 9.81 26.71
C ILE A 194 15.35 8.66 25.70
N THR A 195 14.16 8.48 25.13
CA THR A 195 13.91 7.42 24.15
C THR A 195 14.62 7.67 22.83
N SER A 196 14.80 8.92 22.42
CA SER A 196 15.52 9.28 21.20
C SER A 196 17.03 9.01 21.32
N LEU A 197 17.63 9.34 22.48
CA LEU A 197 19.03 9.07 22.77
C LEU A 197 19.32 7.57 22.85
N THR A 198 18.47 6.81 23.55
CA THR A 198 18.67 5.35 23.71
C THR A 198 18.47 4.55 22.42
N THR A 199 17.67 5.04 21.48
CA THR A 199 17.39 4.34 20.21
C THR A 199 18.28 4.80 19.05
N ASN A 200 19.05 5.88 19.23
CA ASN A 200 19.86 6.49 18.17
C ASN A 200 19.04 6.78 16.90
N LYS A 201 17.76 7.16 17.04
CA LYS A 201 16.85 7.30 15.89
C LYS A 201 17.25 8.41 14.91
N PHE A 202 18.08 9.37 15.36
CA PHE A 202 18.59 10.47 14.53
C PHE A 202 19.97 10.21 13.90
N ALA A 203 20.58 9.04 14.14
CA ALA A 203 21.87 8.68 13.56
C ALA A 203 21.74 8.48 12.04
N ARG A 204 22.62 9.13 11.25
CA ARG A 204 22.72 8.89 9.81
C ARG A 204 23.33 7.51 9.59
N ARG A 205 22.54 6.56 9.08
CA ARG A 205 23.02 5.23 8.69
C ARG A 205 22.65 4.95 7.23
N PRO A 206 23.52 4.30 6.45
CA PRO A 206 23.19 3.80 5.12
C PRO A 206 22.24 2.59 5.27
N PHE A 207 20.96 2.86 5.48
CA PHE A 207 19.98 1.78 5.58
C PHE A 207 19.71 1.20 4.20
N GLN A 208 20.03 -0.08 4.00
CA GLN A 208 19.72 -0.81 2.75
C GLN A 208 18.22 -0.92 2.46
N ASN A 209 17.36 -0.76 3.49
CA ASN A 209 15.91 -0.97 3.36
C ASN A 209 15.10 -0.08 4.31
N TYR A 210 13.89 0.32 3.88
CA TYR A 210 12.98 1.21 4.64
C TYR A 210 12.69 0.71 6.06
N TYR A 211 12.50 -0.61 6.23
CA TYR A 211 12.23 -1.22 7.53
C TYR A 211 13.32 -0.93 8.56
N HIS A 212 14.59 -1.12 8.17
CA HIS A 212 15.73 -0.85 9.05
C HIS A 212 15.85 0.65 9.37
N SER A 213 15.45 1.52 8.43
CA SER A 213 15.39 2.97 8.67
C SER A 213 14.28 3.36 9.65
N THR A 214 13.12 2.69 9.62
CA THR A 214 11.98 2.99 10.51
C THR A 214 12.06 2.33 11.88
N TRP A 215 12.80 1.24 12.01
CA TRP A 215 12.83 0.45 13.24
C TRP A 215 13.30 1.23 14.49
N PRO A 216 14.36 2.07 14.42
CA PRO A 216 14.75 2.91 15.56
C PRO A 216 13.63 3.85 16.04
N TRP A 217 12.86 4.41 15.11
CA TRP A 217 11.74 5.31 15.40
C TRP A 217 10.58 4.58 16.07
N LEU A 218 10.18 3.44 15.51
CA LEU A 218 9.13 2.61 16.10
C LEU A 218 9.53 2.10 17.50
N LYS A 219 10.80 1.72 17.67
CA LYS A 219 11.36 1.32 18.96
C LYS A 219 11.29 2.45 19.99
N ALA A 220 11.57 3.69 19.58
CA ALA A 220 11.47 4.87 20.45
C ALA A 220 10.03 5.09 20.91
N GLY A 221 9.07 5.03 19.98
CA GLY A 221 7.65 5.14 20.28
C GLY A 221 7.13 4.07 21.25
N ILE A 222 7.47 2.80 21.03
CA ILE A 222 7.09 1.70 21.92
C ILE A 222 7.68 1.91 23.32
N LEU A 223 8.96 2.30 23.40
CA LEU A 223 9.63 2.58 24.66
C LEU A 223 8.97 3.76 25.39
N MET A 224 8.56 4.79 24.65
CA MET A 224 7.89 5.97 25.19
C MET A 224 6.52 5.61 25.79
N VAL A 225 5.73 4.78 25.11
CA VAL A 225 4.47 4.23 25.65
C VAL A 225 4.73 3.42 26.92
N GLY A 226 5.73 2.53 26.89
CA GLY A 226 6.09 1.68 28.02
C GLY A 226 6.48 2.49 29.26
N ILE A 227 7.44 3.40 29.12
CA ILE A 227 7.90 4.23 30.24
C ILE A 227 6.76 5.13 30.74
N MET A 228 5.96 5.72 29.85
CA MET A 228 4.80 6.54 30.25
C MET A 228 3.79 5.74 31.10
N CYS A 229 3.54 4.46 30.77
CA CYS A 229 2.68 3.61 31.59
C CYS A 229 3.25 3.41 32.99
N VAL A 230 4.56 3.14 33.09
CA VAL A 230 5.24 3.00 34.38
C VAL A 230 5.16 4.31 35.16
N THR A 231 5.39 5.46 34.53
CA THR A 231 5.30 6.78 35.17
C THR A 231 3.90 7.08 35.67
N ILE A 232 2.85 6.87 34.86
CA ILE A 232 1.46 7.07 35.31
C ILE A 232 1.15 6.18 36.51
N PHE A 233 1.53 4.90 36.42
CA PHE A 233 1.26 3.93 37.46
C PHE A 233 1.99 4.27 38.76
N ALA A 234 3.30 4.54 38.71
CA ALA A 234 4.12 4.84 39.87
C ALA A 234 3.64 6.12 40.59
N TYR A 235 3.45 7.22 39.85
CA TYR A 235 3.14 8.53 40.41
C TYR A 235 1.64 8.84 40.56
N ARG A 236 0.75 7.88 40.27
CA ARG A 236 -0.72 8.06 40.39
C ARG A 236 -1.28 9.17 39.50
N LEU A 237 -0.73 9.33 38.30
CA LEU A 237 -1.14 10.39 37.37
C LEU A 237 -2.43 10.07 36.60
N PHE A 238 -3.39 9.38 37.25
CA PHE A 238 -4.66 8.95 36.65
C PHE A 238 -5.64 10.11 36.40
N HIS A 239 -5.37 11.29 36.95
CA HIS A 239 -6.15 12.49 36.69
C HIS A 239 -5.95 13.01 35.26
N PHE A 240 -4.86 12.63 34.57
CA PHE A 240 -4.68 12.94 33.16
C PHE A 240 -5.57 12.06 32.29
N SER A 241 -6.16 12.67 31.26
CA SER A 241 -6.92 11.90 30.27
C SER A 241 -5.98 10.95 29.52
N ARG A 242 -6.36 9.68 29.46
CA ARG A 242 -5.65 8.65 28.66
C ARG A 242 -5.53 9.05 27.19
N ILE A 243 -6.51 9.81 26.69
CA ILE A 243 -6.50 10.35 25.32
C ILE A 243 -5.36 11.36 25.16
N HIS A 244 -5.20 12.31 26.09
CA HIS A 244 -4.08 13.26 26.06
C HIS A 244 -2.73 12.58 26.20
N VAL A 245 -2.61 11.55 27.03
CA VAL A 245 -1.33 10.85 27.23
C VAL A 245 -0.99 9.98 26.04
N PHE A 246 -1.81 8.96 25.75
CA PHE A 246 -1.50 7.97 24.73
C PHE A 246 -1.80 8.46 23.32
N GLY A 247 -2.87 9.25 23.14
CA GLY A 247 -3.19 9.82 21.83
C GLY A 247 -2.07 10.69 21.29
N SER A 248 -1.41 11.48 22.14
CA SER A 248 -0.28 12.32 21.75
C SER A 248 0.93 11.48 21.31
N ILE A 249 1.25 10.41 22.05
CA ILE A 249 2.35 9.50 21.70
C ILE A 249 2.04 8.72 20.42
N PHE A 250 0.81 8.21 20.25
CA PHE A 250 0.43 7.50 19.03
C PHE A 250 0.42 8.42 17.80
N LEU A 251 -0.04 9.65 17.94
CA LEU A 251 -0.01 10.64 16.86
C LEU A 251 1.43 11.06 16.52
N LEU A 252 2.31 11.17 17.52
CA LEU A 252 3.75 11.36 17.34
C LEU A 252 4.36 10.22 16.53
N ILE A 253 4.13 8.96 16.91
CA ILE A 253 4.62 7.78 16.16
C ILE A 253 4.16 7.82 14.71
N PHE A 254 2.89 8.19 14.47
CA PHE A 254 2.35 8.32 13.13
C PHE A 254 3.10 9.38 12.31
N PHE A 255 3.32 10.57 12.87
CA PHE A 255 4.06 11.63 12.19
C PHE A 255 5.55 11.32 12.02
N GLU A 256 6.18 10.63 12.97
CA GLU A 256 7.56 10.15 12.87
C GLU A 256 7.72 9.15 11.71
N LEU A 257 6.80 8.20 11.57
CA LEU A 257 6.80 7.24 10.45
C LEU A 257 6.59 7.96 9.11
N LEU A 258 5.72 8.97 9.07
CA LEU A 258 5.53 9.81 7.89
C LEU A 258 6.81 10.59 7.55
N LEU A 259 7.45 11.21 8.54
CA LEU A 259 8.71 11.95 8.40
C LEU A 259 9.81 11.03 7.87
N CYS A 260 9.96 9.83 8.43
CA CYS A 260 10.93 8.83 7.99
C CYS A 260 10.70 8.43 6.53
N ARG A 261 9.44 8.27 6.11
CA ARG A 261 9.09 7.98 4.71
C ARG A 261 9.42 9.13 3.77
N VAL A 262 9.07 10.36 4.14
CA VAL A 262 9.40 11.56 3.35
C VAL A 262 10.91 11.74 3.23
N TYR A 263 11.63 11.63 4.36
CA TYR A 263 13.09 11.73 4.39
C TYR A 263 13.74 10.65 3.52
N SER A 264 13.27 9.40 3.60
CA SER A 264 13.73 8.30 2.75
C SER A 264 13.48 8.58 1.27
N LEU A 265 12.30 9.09 0.88
CA LEU A 265 12.02 9.43 -0.52
C LEU A 265 12.91 10.54 -1.06
N LEU A 266 13.21 11.55 -0.24
CA LEU A 266 14.08 12.67 -0.61
C LEU A 266 15.55 12.23 -0.73
N THR A 267 16.02 11.36 0.16
CA THR A 267 17.43 10.91 0.21
C THR A 267 17.74 9.73 -0.69
N HIS A 268 16.75 8.88 -1.03
CA HIS A 268 16.94 7.73 -1.92
C HIS A 268 17.34 8.13 -3.35
N ASN A 269 17.08 9.38 -3.77
CA ASN A 269 17.59 9.92 -5.04
C ASN A 269 19.07 10.33 -4.98
N ARG A 270 19.67 10.50 -3.80
CA ARG A 270 21.08 10.92 -3.62
C ARG A 270 22.04 9.73 -3.43
N ILE A 271 21.58 8.64 -2.79
CA ILE A 271 22.44 7.50 -2.42
C ILE A 271 22.82 6.63 -3.64
N ARG A 272 22.22 6.85 -4.82
CA ARG A 272 22.57 6.11 -6.05
C ARG A 272 23.77 6.68 -6.82
N GLN A 273 24.52 7.61 -6.23
CA GLN A 273 25.69 8.24 -6.86
C GLN A 273 27.05 7.76 -6.31
N GLU A 274 27.08 6.80 -5.40
CA GLU A 274 28.32 6.22 -4.89
C GLU A 274 28.54 4.81 -5.48
N ASP A 275 28.60 4.73 -6.82
CA ASP A 275 29.31 3.63 -7.50
C ASP A 275 30.73 4.15 -7.79
N ILE A 276 31.59 4.14 -6.77
CA ILE A 276 33.04 4.22 -7.02
C ILE A 276 33.49 2.77 -7.10
N GLU A 277 33.51 2.21 -8.31
CA GLU A 277 34.26 0.98 -8.57
C GLU A 277 35.70 1.17 -8.09
N SER A 278 36.26 0.18 -7.40
CA SER A 278 37.62 0.27 -6.88
C SER A 278 38.60 0.54 -8.01
N VAL A 279 39.55 1.46 -7.78
CA VAL A 279 40.57 1.87 -8.76
C VAL A 279 41.35 0.65 -9.29
N GLU A 280 41.49 -0.41 -8.50
CA GLU A 280 42.10 -1.68 -8.90
C GLU A 280 41.29 -2.47 -9.94
N ASN A 281 39.96 -2.54 -9.80
CA ASN A 281 39.11 -3.18 -10.80
C ASN A 281 39.16 -2.43 -12.15
N VAL A 282 39.20 -1.10 -12.08
CA VAL A 282 39.29 -0.24 -13.27
C VAL A 282 40.65 -0.36 -13.96
N LYS A 283 41.76 -0.42 -13.20
CA LYS A 283 43.13 -0.58 -13.74
C LYS A 283 43.31 -1.87 -14.54
N GLY A 284 42.63 -2.96 -14.17
CA GLY A 284 42.67 -4.22 -14.93
C GLY A 284 41.99 -4.16 -16.30
N LEU A 285 41.01 -3.26 -16.47
CA LEU A 285 40.21 -3.08 -17.68
C LEU A 285 40.82 -2.06 -18.66
N LEU A 286 41.66 -1.15 -18.18
CA LEU A 286 42.25 -0.07 -18.98
C LEU A 286 43.50 -0.53 -19.74
N LYS A 287 43.31 -1.11 -20.93
CA LYS A 287 44.37 -1.24 -21.95
C LYS A 287 44.11 -0.24 -23.07
N GLN A 288 44.91 0.83 -23.12
CA GLN A 288 44.82 1.82 -24.19
C GLN A 288 45.54 1.28 -25.44
N LYS A 289 44.80 1.12 -26.54
CA LYS A 289 45.33 0.80 -27.86
C LYS A 289 44.99 1.94 -28.82
N ASN A 290 45.89 2.23 -29.76
CA ASN A 290 45.59 3.15 -30.84
C ASN A 290 44.50 2.56 -31.74
N LEU A 291 43.45 3.33 -32.02
CA LEU A 291 42.35 2.94 -32.90
C LEU A 291 42.72 3.27 -34.35
N SER A 292 42.39 2.39 -35.29
CA SER A 292 42.49 2.71 -36.72
C SER A 292 41.46 3.79 -37.07
N LEU A 293 41.89 4.83 -37.78
CA LEU A 293 41.00 5.90 -38.26
C LEU A 293 40.28 5.53 -39.58
N GLU A 294 40.70 4.44 -40.24
CA GLU A 294 39.99 3.87 -41.38
C GLU A 294 38.66 3.26 -40.92
N THR A 295 37.56 3.83 -41.42
CA THR A 295 36.20 3.38 -41.12
C THR A 295 35.65 2.64 -42.32
N ASP A 296 35.40 1.34 -42.16
CA ASP A 296 34.69 0.54 -43.16
C ASP A 296 33.18 0.82 -43.08
N PHE A 297 32.73 1.79 -43.87
CA PHE A 297 31.33 2.21 -43.93
C PHE A 297 30.40 1.11 -44.45
N GLU A 298 30.88 0.18 -45.29
CA GLU A 298 30.06 -0.92 -45.80
C GLU A 298 29.80 -1.95 -44.72
N LYS A 299 30.83 -2.31 -43.95
CA LYS A 299 30.65 -3.17 -42.78
C LYS A 299 29.68 -2.57 -41.76
N LEU A 300 29.74 -1.26 -41.52
CA LEU A 300 28.80 -0.57 -40.64
C LEU A 300 27.36 -0.62 -41.17
N ARG A 301 27.16 -0.42 -42.48
CA ARG A 301 25.83 -0.51 -43.12
C ARG A 301 25.27 -1.92 -43.00
N LEU A 302 26.07 -2.95 -43.31
CA LEU A 302 25.65 -4.35 -43.20
C LEU A 302 25.24 -4.70 -41.77
N LEU A 303 26.01 -4.27 -40.76
CA LEU A 303 25.66 -4.46 -39.35
C LEU A 303 24.32 -3.81 -38.97
N LEU A 304 24.01 -2.63 -39.51
CA LEU A 304 22.73 -1.95 -39.27
C LEU A 304 21.54 -2.63 -39.96
N LEU A 305 21.79 -3.36 -41.05
CA LEU A 305 20.79 -4.14 -41.79
C LEU A 305 20.57 -5.54 -41.21
N GLU A 306 21.41 -5.99 -40.27
CA GLU A 306 21.22 -7.29 -39.63
C GLU A 306 19.89 -7.33 -38.85
N PRO A 307 19.19 -8.49 -38.83
CA PRO A 307 18.02 -8.68 -38.00
C PRO A 307 18.29 -8.46 -36.52
N VAL A 308 17.34 -7.86 -35.80
CA VAL A 308 17.53 -7.49 -34.39
C VAL A 308 17.58 -8.67 -33.43
N ARG A 309 17.06 -9.84 -33.81
CA ARG A 309 16.88 -11.00 -32.92
C ARG A 309 18.15 -11.36 -32.15
N LYS A 310 19.26 -11.57 -32.86
CA LYS A 310 20.54 -11.98 -32.26
C LYS A 310 21.12 -10.88 -31.35
N GLY A 311 21.12 -9.63 -31.81
CA GLY A 311 21.58 -8.49 -31.02
C GLY A 311 20.75 -8.29 -29.74
N LEU A 312 19.43 -8.46 -29.83
CA LEU A 312 18.54 -8.39 -28.68
C LEU A 312 18.86 -9.49 -27.65
N GLN A 313 19.03 -10.74 -28.09
CA GLN A 313 19.30 -11.86 -27.19
C GLN A 313 20.67 -11.78 -26.51
N GLU A 314 21.73 -11.56 -27.31
CA GLU A 314 23.11 -11.71 -26.85
C GLU A 314 23.67 -10.44 -26.20
N LYS A 315 23.18 -9.26 -26.60
CA LYS A 315 23.75 -7.97 -26.20
C LYS A 315 22.79 -7.13 -25.35
N TYR A 316 21.59 -6.84 -25.85
CA TYR A 316 20.73 -5.83 -25.21
C TYR A 316 19.86 -6.36 -24.07
N LEU A 317 19.35 -7.59 -24.19
CA LEU A 317 18.45 -8.23 -23.21
C LEU A 317 19.07 -9.49 -22.59
N ARG A 318 20.40 -9.61 -22.62
CA ARG A 318 21.15 -10.72 -22.02
C ARG A 318 20.75 -10.98 -20.56
N ASP A 319 20.57 -9.92 -19.79
CA ASP A 319 20.18 -9.99 -18.37
C ASP A 319 18.66 -10.15 -18.16
N TYR A 320 17.87 -10.14 -19.24
CA TYR A 320 16.40 -10.19 -19.21
C TYR A 320 15.85 -11.27 -20.17
N PRO A 321 16.21 -12.56 -19.99
CA PRO A 321 15.85 -13.62 -20.94
C PRO A 321 14.33 -13.78 -21.08
N ARG A 322 13.58 -13.69 -19.97
CA ARG A 322 12.11 -13.80 -19.99
C ARG A 322 11.44 -12.65 -20.76
N LEU A 323 12.06 -11.47 -20.78
CA LEU A 323 11.58 -10.33 -21.56
C LEU A 323 11.83 -10.58 -23.04
N PHE A 324 13.02 -11.08 -23.39
CA PHE A 324 13.34 -11.50 -24.75
C PHE A 324 12.33 -12.55 -25.26
N ASP A 325 12.07 -13.60 -24.48
CA ASP A 325 11.12 -14.67 -24.85
C ASP A 325 9.72 -14.13 -25.16
N LEU A 326 9.24 -13.16 -24.36
CA LEU A 326 7.95 -12.53 -24.60
C LEU A 326 7.94 -11.78 -25.93
N ILE A 327 9.01 -11.04 -26.23
CA ILE A 327 9.11 -10.24 -27.45
C ILE A 327 9.21 -11.18 -28.67
N ASP A 328 10.07 -12.19 -28.62
CA ASP A 328 10.29 -13.18 -29.69
C ASP A 328 9.02 -13.99 -30.00
N GLN A 329 8.22 -14.32 -28.98
CA GLN A 329 6.92 -14.98 -29.16
C GLN A 329 5.83 -14.05 -29.72
N SER A 330 5.98 -12.74 -29.54
CA SER A 330 4.95 -11.76 -29.90
C SER A 330 5.18 -11.11 -31.27
N LEU A 331 6.44 -11.05 -31.71
CA LEU A 331 6.90 -10.30 -32.88
C LEU A 331 7.81 -11.16 -33.74
N ASP A 332 7.74 -11.02 -35.07
CA ASP A 332 8.78 -11.56 -35.94
C ASP A 332 10.00 -10.63 -35.95
N LEU A 333 10.98 -10.95 -35.10
CA LEU A 333 12.23 -10.19 -34.97
C LEU A 333 13.18 -10.37 -36.17
N SER A 334 12.86 -11.28 -37.09
CA SER A 334 13.66 -11.53 -38.30
C SER A 334 13.42 -10.44 -39.36
N GLU A 335 12.23 -9.84 -39.36
CA GLU A 335 11.82 -8.79 -40.31
C GLU A 335 12.24 -7.38 -39.88
N ILE A 336 12.72 -7.20 -38.66
CA ILE A 336 13.09 -5.89 -38.10
C ILE A 336 14.63 -5.82 -38.08
N ILE A 337 15.19 -4.77 -38.69
CA ILE A 337 16.63 -4.56 -38.74
C ILE A 337 17.12 -3.68 -37.59
N GLN A 338 18.42 -3.74 -37.26
CA GLN A 338 19.01 -2.95 -36.18
C GLN A 338 18.78 -1.44 -36.30
N ALA A 339 18.82 -0.91 -37.53
CA ALA A 339 18.59 0.52 -37.78
C ALA A 339 17.18 1.00 -37.40
N GLU A 340 16.17 0.11 -37.42
CA GLU A 340 14.77 0.42 -37.14
C GLU A 340 14.40 0.25 -35.65
N MET A 341 15.35 -0.19 -34.83
CA MET A 341 15.14 -0.44 -33.41
C MET A 341 15.74 0.67 -32.55
N THR A 342 15.02 1.04 -31.49
CA THR A 342 15.53 1.93 -30.44
C THR A 342 15.28 1.32 -29.06
N ILE A 343 16.34 1.20 -28.26
CA ILE A 343 16.25 0.75 -26.86
C ILE A 343 16.68 1.90 -25.95
N ILE A 344 15.86 2.20 -24.96
CA ILE A 344 16.13 3.24 -23.97
C ILE A 344 15.84 2.73 -22.56
N ASN A 345 16.48 3.35 -21.57
CA ASN A 345 16.17 3.18 -20.16
C ASN A 345 16.09 4.56 -19.49
N SER A 346 15.11 5.35 -19.89
CA SER A 346 14.91 6.72 -19.38
C SER A 346 13.43 7.02 -19.15
N ASN A 347 13.15 7.88 -18.16
CA ASN A 347 11.86 8.53 -17.98
C ASN A 347 11.79 9.93 -18.59
N ASP A 348 12.88 10.42 -19.17
CA ASP A 348 12.91 11.73 -19.79
C ASP A 348 12.22 11.70 -21.17
N MET A 349 11.31 12.65 -21.35
CA MET A 349 10.63 12.86 -22.62
C MET A 349 11.61 13.32 -23.72
N PHE A 350 12.67 14.04 -23.34
CA PHE A 350 13.63 14.59 -24.28
C PHE A 350 14.24 13.50 -25.17
N HIS A 351 14.59 12.34 -24.59
CA HIS A 351 15.17 11.21 -25.32
C HIS A 351 14.25 10.65 -26.41
N ILE A 352 12.93 10.78 -26.28
CA ILE A 352 11.99 10.36 -27.32
C ILE A 352 11.96 11.39 -28.45
N LYS A 353 11.92 12.68 -28.09
CA LYS A 353 11.86 13.78 -29.06
C LYS A 353 13.11 13.87 -29.93
N THR A 354 14.26 13.45 -29.42
CA THR A 354 15.51 13.41 -30.18
C THR A 354 15.58 12.26 -31.19
N ILE A 355 14.63 11.32 -31.20
CA ILE A 355 14.58 10.23 -32.19
C ILE A 355 14.00 10.71 -33.53
N ASP A 356 13.60 11.98 -33.62
CA ASP A 356 13.01 12.57 -34.82
C ASP A 356 13.91 12.41 -36.07
N GLY A 357 13.30 12.11 -37.21
CA GLY A 357 13.98 11.98 -38.51
C GLY A 357 14.41 10.58 -38.98
N ARG A 358 14.16 9.49 -38.21
CA ARG A 358 14.39 8.11 -38.68
C ARG A 358 13.19 7.18 -38.47
N PRO A 359 12.95 6.19 -39.35
CA PRO A 359 11.85 5.25 -39.19
C PRO A 359 12.15 4.27 -38.03
N VAL A 360 11.29 4.28 -37.00
CA VAL A 360 11.39 3.33 -35.88
C VAL A 360 10.26 2.31 -35.96
N ARG A 361 10.59 1.03 -36.15
CA ARG A 361 9.63 -0.09 -36.11
C ARG A 361 9.56 -0.77 -34.76
N LEU A 362 10.61 -0.73 -33.94
CA LEU A 362 10.61 -1.31 -32.59
C LEU A 362 11.22 -0.36 -31.57
N LEU A 363 10.42 0.12 -30.62
CA LEU A 363 10.88 0.92 -29.50
C LEU A 363 10.72 0.13 -28.19
N ILE A 364 11.81 -0.08 -27.47
CA ILE A 364 11.83 -0.74 -26.16
C ILE A 364 12.24 0.27 -25.10
N ASN A 365 11.36 0.57 -24.14
CA ASN A 365 11.73 1.31 -22.95
C ASN A 365 11.79 0.40 -21.72
N LEU A 366 13.01 0.16 -21.24
CA LEU A 366 13.28 -0.58 -20.02
C LEU A 366 13.01 0.24 -18.76
N HIS A 367 12.74 1.53 -18.86
CA HIS A 367 12.32 2.32 -17.71
C HIS A 367 10.85 2.06 -17.35
N ARG A 368 10.52 2.15 -16.06
CA ARG A 368 9.14 1.97 -15.58
C ARG A 368 8.26 3.13 -16.04
N THR A 369 7.13 2.83 -16.67
CA THR A 369 6.17 3.86 -17.13
C THR A 369 5.53 4.63 -15.97
N ASN A 370 5.42 4.05 -14.78
CA ASN A 370 4.89 4.71 -13.57
C ASN A 370 5.72 5.92 -13.11
N ASN A 371 7.00 5.95 -13.51
CA ASN A 371 7.94 7.03 -13.17
C ASN A 371 7.97 8.13 -14.23
N ILE A 372 7.23 7.96 -15.32
CA ILE A 372 7.14 8.93 -16.40
C ILE A 372 6.05 9.94 -16.05
N ARG A 373 6.45 11.20 -15.93
CA ARG A 373 5.50 12.30 -15.75
C ARG A 373 4.71 12.49 -17.04
N TRP A 374 3.41 12.74 -16.92
CA TRP A 374 2.50 12.89 -18.07
C TRP A 374 2.52 11.70 -19.04
N ILE A 375 2.32 10.49 -18.53
CA ILE A 375 2.33 9.23 -19.28
C ILE A 375 1.59 9.24 -20.63
N ASN A 376 0.44 9.92 -20.76
CA ASN A 376 -0.27 10.01 -22.06
C ASN A 376 0.53 10.81 -23.08
N ARG A 377 1.12 11.95 -22.67
CA ARG A 377 1.99 12.73 -23.55
C ARG A 377 3.16 11.87 -24.00
N TYR A 378 3.75 11.10 -23.08
CA TYR A 378 4.84 10.18 -23.42
C TYR A 378 4.42 9.13 -24.45
N PHE A 379 3.26 8.48 -24.25
CA PHE A 379 2.74 7.53 -25.24
C PHE A 379 2.40 8.20 -26.59
N LEU A 380 1.96 9.46 -26.60
CA LEU A 380 1.76 10.21 -27.85
C LEU A 380 3.08 10.52 -28.56
N GLU A 381 4.13 10.92 -27.84
CA GLU A 381 5.45 11.14 -28.45
C GLU A 381 6.01 9.81 -29.02
N VAL A 382 5.87 8.70 -28.28
CA VAL A 382 6.25 7.36 -28.78
C VAL A 382 5.41 6.98 -30.00
N HIS A 383 4.11 7.29 -30.00
CA HIS A 383 3.24 7.08 -31.16
C HIS A 383 3.71 7.89 -32.36
N ASN A 384 4.09 9.15 -32.18
CA ASN A 384 4.57 10.01 -33.27
C ASN A 384 5.87 9.48 -33.90
N VAL A 385 6.82 9.01 -33.07
CA VAL A 385 8.11 8.49 -33.52
C VAL A 385 8.00 7.14 -34.24
N LEU A 386 7.06 6.28 -33.84
CA LEU A 386 6.89 4.96 -34.44
C LEU A 386 6.28 5.06 -35.85
N VAL A 387 6.75 4.23 -36.78
CA VAL A 387 6.08 4.04 -38.06
C VAL A 387 4.75 3.32 -37.88
N SER A 388 3.83 3.46 -38.83
CA SER A 388 2.57 2.71 -38.83
C SER A 388 2.84 1.20 -38.81
N GLY A 389 2.17 0.47 -37.91
CA GLY A 389 2.43 -0.96 -37.67
C GLY A 389 3.61 -1.25 -36.76
N GLY A 390 4.40 -0.24 -36.36
CA GLY A 390 5.52 -0.38 -35.43
C GLY A 390 5.10 -0.75 -34.02
N TYR A 391 6.06 -1.22 -33.22
CA TYR A 391 5.86 -1.82 -31.92
C TYR A 391 6.51 -1.02 -30.80
N PHE A 392 5.80 -0.91 -29.68
CA PHE A 392 6.26 -0.34 -28.44
C PHE A 392 6.25 -1.41 -27.34
N VAL A 393 7.40 -1.62 -26.71
CA VAL A 393 7.57 -2.50 -25.55
C VAL A 393 7.89 -1.65 -24.33
N GLY A 394 7.16 -1.88 -23.24
CA GLY A 394 7.39 -1.19 -21.98
C GLY A 394 7.03 -2.04 -20.76
N ARG A 395 7.47 -1.56 -19.59
CA ARG A 395 7.16 -2.21 -18.30
C ARG A 395 6.56 -1.24 -17.28
N THR A 396 5.67 -1.75 -16.45
CA THR A 396 4.95 -0.98 -15.42
C THR A 396 4.84 -1.75 -14.10
N HIS A 397 4.87 -1.03 -13.00
CA HIS A 397 4.56 -1.54 -11.66
C HIS A 397 3.09 -1.32 -11.37
N THR A 398 2.27 -2.37 -11.42
CA THR A 398 0.82 -2.21 -11.24
C THR A 398 0.43 -2.29 -9.77
N ILE A 399 -0.82 -1.92 -9.45
CA ILE A 399 -1.40 -2.16 -8.12
C ILE A 399 -1.26 -3.64 -7.69
N ALA A 400 -1.54 -4.58 -8.62
CA ALA A 400 -1.48 -6.00 -8.33
C ALA A 400 -0.06 -6.46 -8.04
N THR A 401 0.87 -6.13 -8.96
CA THR A 401 2.26 -6.57 -8.81
C THR A 401 2.98 -5.86 -7.65
N HIS A 402 2.59 -4.63 -7.32
CA HIS A 402 3.08 -3.92 -6.15
C HIS A 402 2.62 -4.58 -4.85
N ARG A 403 1.37 -5.06 -4.80
CA ARG A 403 0.87 -5.83 -3.66
C ARG A 403 1.66 -7.14 -3.52
N GLU A 404 1.89 -7.87 -4.59
CA GLU A 404 2.70 -9.11 -4.54
C GLU A 404 4.12 -8.84 -4.02
N TRP A 405 4.78 -7.81 -4.55
CA TRP A 405 6.09 -7.36 -4.08
C TRP A 405 6.09 -7.03 -2.58
N LEU A 406 5.08 -6.30 -2.08
CA LEU A 406 4.95 -5.99 -0.65
C LEU A 406 4.80 -7.25 0.21
N PHE A 407 3.99 -8.21 -0.23
CA PHE A 407 3.73 -9.44 0.52
C PHE A 407 4.91 -10.41 0.50
N LYS A 408 5.75 -10.36 -0.54
CA LYS A 408 7.02 -11.10 -0.57
C LYS A 408 8.06 -10.47 0.34
N LYS A 409 8.03 -9.14 0.49
CA LYS A 409 9.02 -8.39 1.27
C LYS A 409 8.66 -8.23 2.76
N TYR A 410 7.38 -8.24 3.11
CA TYR A 410 6.89 -7.97 4.46
C TYR A 410 5.87 -9.02 4.93
N PRO A 411 5.81 -9.30 6.25
CA PRO A 411 4.75 -10.13 6.83
C PRO A 411 3.35 -9.60 6.49
N LYS A 412 2.38 -10.50 6.31
CA LYS A 412 1.01 -10.22 5.83
C LYS A 412 0.37 -8.98 6.45
N HIS A 413 0.43 -8.84 7.77
CA HIS A 413 -0.20 -7.71 8.48
C HIS A 413 0.51 -6.38 8.20
N ILE A 414 1.84 -6.38 8.17
CA ILE A 414 2.65 -5.19 7.85
C ILE A 414 2.42 -4.80 6.38
N ALA A 415 2.45 -5.78 5.46
CA ALA A 415 2.20 -5.55 4.04
C ALA A 415 0.82 -4.93 3.80
N ASN A 416 -0.22 -5.39 4.51
CA ASN A 416 -1.56 -4.80 4.44
C ASN A 416 -1.58 -3.35 4.91
N THR A 417 -0.98 -3.05 6.06
CA THR A 417 -0.93 -1.69 6.61
C THR A 417 -0.19 -0.75 5.67
N ILE A 418 0.99 -1.16 5.16
CA ILE A 418 1.75 -0.38 4.18
C ILE A 418 0.93 -0.15 2.91
N SER A 419 0.27 -1.19 2.40
CA SER A 419 -0.55 -1.08 1.18
C SER A 419 -1.66 -0.03 1.32
N ILE A 420 -2.32 0.04 2.48
CA ILE A 420 -3.38 1.03 2.75
C ILE A 420 -2.78 2.44 2.77
N ILE A 421 -1.67 2.63 3.49
CA ILE A 421 -0.99 3.92 3.58
C ILE A 421 -0.54 4.38 2.20
N GLU A 422 0.13 3.52 1.43
CA GLU A 422 0.62 3.87 0.10
C GLU A 422 -0.52 4.10 -0.91
N PHE A 423 -1.64 3.40 -0.77
CA PHE A 423 -2.84 3.68 -1.56
C PHE A 423 -3.39 5.08 -1.24
N CYS A 424 -3.55 5.45 0.03
CA CYS A 424 -4.00 6.78 0.43
C CYS A 424 -3.06 7.87 -0.08
N LEU A 425 -1.75 7.70 0.14
CA LEU A 425 -0.74 8.68 -0.25
C LEU A 425 -0.64 8.85 -1.78
N ASN A 426 -0.58 7.76 -2.53
CA ASN A 426 -0.27 7.81 -3.97
C ASN A 426 -1.49 7.81 -4.88
N ARG A 427 -2.69 7.46 -4.38
CA ARG A 427 -3.91 7.39 -5.18
C ARG A 427 -4.96 8.42 -4.76
N VAL A 428 -5.10 8.69 -3.46
CA VAL A 428 -6.15 9.59 -2.93
C VAL A 428 -5.65 11.03 -2.83
N LEU A 429 -4.53 11.28 -2.14
CA LEU A 429 -3.97 12.64 -1.98
C LEU A 429 -3.82 13.44 -3.28
N PRO A 430 -3.27 12.90 -4.40
CA PRO A 430 -3.12 13.68 -5.63
C PRO A 430 -4.46 14.12 -6.28
N LYS A 431 -5.59 13.58 -5.84
CA LYS A 431 -6.93 13.90 -6.36
C LYS A 431 -7.68 14.90 -5.49
N LEU A 432 -7.23 15.16 -4.26
CA LEU A 432 -7.87 16.11 -3.36
C LEU A 432 -7.41 17.54 -3.69
N PRO A 433 -8.35 18.52 -3.78
CA PRO A 433 -7.99 19.91 -3.94
C PRO A 433 -7.13 20.40 -2.76
N GLY A 434 -6.17 21.29 -3.01
CA GLY A 434 -5.17 21.75 -2.02
C GLY A 434 -3.99 20.79 -1.81
N LEU A 435 -4.24 19.51 -1.51
CA LEU A 435 -3.17 18.53 -1.23
C LEU A 435 -2.40 18.07 -2.47
N LYS A 436 -2.99 18.25 -3.66
CA LYS A 436 -2.38 17.94 -4.95
C LYS A 436 -1.02 18.62 -5.14
N GLN A 437 -0.91 19.91 -4.81
CA GLN A 437 0.32 20.69 -5.02
C GLN A 437 1.45 20.18 -4.12
N ALA A 438 1.17 19.95 -2.84
CA ALA A 438 2.10 19.36 -1.89
C ALA A 438 2.57 17.97 -2.32
N TYR A 439 1.64 17.10 -2.76
CA TYR A 439 1.98 15.79 -3.28
C TYR A 439 2.95 15.85 -4.47
N PHE A 440 2.68 16.71 -5.47
CA PHE A 440 3.54 16.84 -6.64
C PHE A 440 4.86 17.55 -6.36
N ALA A 441 4.91 18.43 -5.36
CA ALA A 441 6.17 19.04 -4.90
C ALA A 441 7.13 17.97 -4.33
N VAL A 442 6.60 17.03 -3.55
CA VAL A 442 7.40 15.95 -2.92
C VAL A 442 7.72 14.83 -3.91
N THR A 443 6.72 14.32 -4.62
CA THR A 443 6.88 13.12 -5.46
C THR A 443 7.42 13.43 -6.86
N LYS A 444 7.35 14.68 -7.31
CA LYS A 444 7.61 15.09 -8.71
C LYS A 444 6.80 14.28 -9.74
N GLY A 445 5.73 13.59 -9.31
CA GLY A 445 4.91 12.71 -10.13
C GLY A 445 5.55 11.35 -10.47
N ARG A 446 6.59 10.92 -9.74
CA ARG A 446 7.23 9.60 -9.88
C ARG A 446 6.48 8.51 -9.11
N ASP A 447 6.72 7.24 -9.46
CA ASP A 447 6.16 6.04 -8.82
C ASP A 447 4.64 6.07 -8.62
N ARG A 448 3.92 6.56 -9.64
CA ARG A 448 2.45 6.61 -9.60
C ARG A 448 1.88 5.20 -9.54
N VAL A 449 0.91 4.99 -8.65
CA VAL A 449 0.21 3.71 -8.55
C VAL A 449 -0.85 3.62 -9.66
N LEU A 450 -0.60 2.78 -10.66
CA LEU A 450 -1.46 2.57 -11.83
C LEU A 450 -1.99 1.13 -11.84
N SER A 451 -3.23 0.92 -12.30
CA SER A 451 -3.75 -0.44 -12.53
C SER A 451 -3.36 -0.93 -13.93
N LYS A 452 -3.37 -2.26 -14.12
CA LYS A 452 -3.22 -2.88 -15.44
C LYS A 452 -4.18 -2.28 -16.47
N ALA A 453 -5.46 -2.15 -16.11
CA ALA A 453 -6.47 -1.53 -16.96
C ALA A 453 -6.17 -0.06 -17.32
N GLU A 454 -5.67 0.72 -16.36
CA GLU A 454 -5.35 2.12 -16.63
C GLU A 454 -4.17 2.27 -17.60
N VAL A 455 -3.13 1.44 -17.48
CA VAL A 455 -1.97 1.50 -18.38
C VAL A 455 -2.35 1.07 -19.80
N LEU A 456 -3.00 -0.09 -19.93
CA LEU A 456 -3.41 -0.61 -21.25
C LEU A 456 -4.44 0.31 -21.90
N GLY A 457 -5.39 0.85 -21.13
CA GLY A 457 -6.40 1.78 -21.65
C GLY A 457 -5.78 3.08 -22.17
N ARG A 458 -4.72 3.59 -21.53
CA ARG A 458 -3.97 4.77 -22.00
C ARG A 458 -3.22 4.50 -23.30
N LEU A 459 -2.67 3.29 -23.47
CA LEU A 459 -2.06 2.88 -24.74
C LEU A 459 -3.11 2.86 -25.86
N CYS A 460 -4.28 2.24 -25.61
CA CYS A 460 -5.37 2.23 -26.58
C CYS A 460 -5.90 3.63 -26.90
N PHE A 461 -6.02 4.50 -25.90
CA PHE A 461 -6.35 5.92 -26.10
C PHE A 461 -5.35 6.63 -27.01
N CYS A 462 -4.05 6.30 -26.89
CA CYS A 462 -3.00 6.85 -27.74
C CYS A 462 -2.89 6.16 -29.12
N GLY A 463 -3.82 5.27 -29.51
CA GLY A 463 -3.84 4.65 -30.83
C GLY A 463 -3.13 3.30 -30.94
N PHE A 464 -2.72 2.70 -29.81
CA PHE A 464 -2.07 1.40 -29.80
C PHE A 464 -3.06 0.22 -29.64
N ARG A 465 -2.78 -0.89 -30.32
CA ARG A 465 -3.39 -2.21 -30.07
C ARG A 465 -2.47 -3.03 -29.19
N ILE A 466 -3.00 -3.67 -28.16
CA ILE A 466 -2.22 -4.52 -27.27
C ILE A 466 -2.03 -5.90 -27.91
N ILE A 467 -0.78 -6.30 -28.12
CA ILE A 467 -0.41 -7.60 -28.72
C ILE A 467 -0.22 -8.65 -27.63
N ALA A 468 0.64 -8.34 -26.65
CA ALA A 468 0.97 -9.25 -25.56
C ALA A 468 1.12 -8.50 -24.23
N VAL A 469 0.75 -9.18 -23.15
CA VAL A 469 0.91 -8.68 -21.78
C VAL A 469 1.28 -9.85 -20.88
N LYS A 470 2.38 -9.73 -20.15
CA LYS A 470 2.86 -10.77 -19.23
C LYS A 470 3.44 -10.14 -17.97
N GLU A 471 3.28 -10.81 -16.84
CA GLU A 471 3.91 -10.40 -15.60
C GLU A 471 5.27 -11.12 -15.47
N ILE A 472 6.34 -10.33 -15.39
CA ILE A 472 7.72 -10.79 -15.33
C ILE A 472 8.37 -10.06 -14.15
N GLU A 473 8.91 -10.81 -13.19
CA GLU A 473 9.61 -10.25 -12.01
C GLU A 473 8.79 -9.19 -11.26
N GLU A 474 7.51 -9.47 -11.00
CA GLU A 474 6.59 -8.55 -10.29
C GLU A 474 6.41 -7.21 -11.04
N ARG A 475 6.61 -7.21 -12.35
CA ARG A 475 6.32 -6.10 -13.27
C ARG A 475 5.40 -6.58 -14.38
N LEU A 476 4.45 -5.74 -14.77
CA LEU A 476 3.66 -5.98 -15.98
C LEU A 476 4.47 -5.47 -17.17
N VAL A 477 4.79 -6.36 -18.09
CA VAL A 477 5.39 -6.04 -19.39
C VAL A 477 4.31 -6.09 -20.45
N PHE A 478 4.31 -5.13 -21.37
CA PHE A 478 3.39 -5.08 -22.50
C PHE A 478 4.13 -4.90 -23.81
N VAL A 479 3.55 -5.45 -24.87
CA VAL A 479 3.91 -5.24 -26.28
C VAL A 479 2.68 -4.64 -26.96
N ALA A 480 2.83 -3.47 -27.56
CA ALA A 480 1.74 -2.71 -28.15
C ALA A 480 2.10 -2.27 -29.58
N GLN A 481 1.16 -2.30 -30.51
CA GLN A 481 1.37 -1.97 -31.92
C GLN A 481 0.63 -0.69 -32.30
N LYS A 482 1.30 0.21 -33.02
CA LYS A 482 0.68 1.43 -33.58
C LYS A 482 -0.24 1.05 -34.74
N VAL A 483 -1.55 1.18 -34.55
CA VAL A 483 -2.56 0.80 -35.57
C VAL A 483 -3.60 1.88 -35.86
N LYS A 484 -3.86 2.79 -34.91
CA LYS A 484 -4.88 3.83 -35.02
C LYS A 484 -4.26 5.18 -34.70
N THR A 485 -4.93 6.26 -35.13
CA THR A 485 -4.65 7.59 -34.60
C THR A 485 -5.09 7.69 -33.13
N PRO A 486 -4.53 8.64 -32.35
CA PRO A 486 -5.00 8.88 -30.98
C PRO A 486 -6.49 9.25 -30.93
N SER A 487 -7.14 8.93 -29.80
CA SER A 487 -8.54 9.27 -29.55
C SER A 487 -8.77 10.79 -29.58
N LEU A 488 -9.92 11.21 -30.14
CA LEU A 488 -10.36 12.60 -30.20
C LEU A 488 -11.04 13.09 -28.90
N ASP A 489 -11.19 12.21 -27.90
CA ASP A 489 -11.79 12.59 -26.61
C ASP A 489 -10.90 13.61 -25.88
N GLN A 490 -11.41 14.84 -25.79
CA GLN A 490 -10.73 15.97 -25.16
C GLN A 490 -10.74 15.91 -23.63
N SER A 491 -11.63 15.10 -23.02
CA SER A 491 -11.81 15.05 -21.58
C SER A 491 -12.06 13.62 -21.06
N PRO A 492 -11.10 12.70 -21.24
CA PRO A 492 -11.23 11.35 -20.70
C PRO A 492 -11.43 11.42 -19.19
N SER A 493 -12.60 10.98 -18.73
CA SER A 493 -13.02 11.19 -17.35
C SER A 493 -12.11 10.45 -16.37
N TYR A 494 -11.73 11.11 -15.28
CA TYR A 494 -10.87 10.58 -14.21
C TYR A 494 -11.58 10.52 -12.86
N GLY A 495 -12.69 11.24 -12.74
CA GLY A 495 -13.41 11.45 -11.50
C GLY A 495 -14.17 10.21 -11.04
N PRO A 496 -14.62 10.21 -9.76
CA PRO A 496 -15.52 9.19 -9.24
C PRO A 496 -16.89 9.24 -9.90
N LEU A 497 -17.27 10.36 -10.53
CA LEU A 497 -18.50 10.51 -11.30
C LEU A 497 -18.19 10.44 -12.80
N VAL A 498 -19.03 9.70 -13.52
CA VAL A 498 -19.04 9.59 -14.98
C VAL A 498 -20.38 10.05 -15.50
N LYS A 499 -20.34 10.75 -16.64
CA LYS A 499 -21.52 11.17 -17.37
C LYS A 499 -21.62 10.36 -18.65
N PHE A 500 -22.84 9.98 -19.00
CA PHE A 500 -23.14 9.26 -20.23
C PHE A 500 -24.29 9.96 -20.95
N SER A 501 -24.03 10.42 -22.18
CA SER A 501 -25.08 10.96 -23.03
C SER A 501 -26.03 9.84 -23.50
N ARG A 502 -27.34 10.09 -23.34
CA ARG A 502 -28.43 9.16 -23.63
C ARG A 502 -29.59 9.91 -24.30
N VAL A 503 -30.40 9.15 -25.04
CA VAL A 503 -31.62 9.67 -25.66
C VAL A 503 -32.70 9.85 -24.58
N GLY A 504 -33.18 11.09 -24.47
CA GLY A 504 -34.27 11.52 -23.60
C GLY A 504 -35.58 11.74 -24.36
N MET A 505 -36.53 12.43 -23.71
CA MET A 505 -37.81 12.78 -24.33
C MET A 505 -37.60 13.71 -25.53
N SER A 506 -38.47 13.57 -26.55
CA SER A 506 -38.43 14.27 -27.83
C SER A 506 -37.13 14.05 -28.63
N GLY A 507 -36.38 12.98 -28.34
CA GLY A 507 -35.10 12.68 -28.99
C GLY A 507 -33.93 13.56 -28.53
N GLY A 508 -34.12 14.42 -27.53
CA GLY A 508 -33.08 15.27 -26.96
C GLY A 508 -32.02 14.47 -26.19
N ASN A 509 -30.82 15.04 -26.03
CA ASN A 509 -29.76 14.42 -25.23
C ASN A 509 -29.89 14.74 -23.74
N ILE A 510 -29.84 13.70 -22.91
CA ILE A 510 -29.73 13.82 -21.46
C ILE A 510 -28.40 13.22 -20.99
N ASP A 511 -27.76 13.88 -20.03
CA ASP A 511 -26.52 13.41 -19.41
C ASP A 511 -26.86 12.62 -18.14
N VAL A 512 -26.72 11.30 -18.20
CA VAL A 512 -26.98 10.40 -17.07
C VAL A 512 -25.72 10.24 -16.22
N TYR A 513 -25.83 10.52 -14.92
CA TYR A 513 -24.70 10.45 -13.99
C TYR A 513 -24.61 9.09 -13.28
N LYS A 514 -23.41 8.52 -13.19
CA LYS A 514 -23.13 7.29 -12.43
C LYS A 514 -21.81 7.40 -11.68
N PHE A 515 -21.62 6.58 -10.65
CA PHE A 515 -20.30 6.38 -10.09
C PHE A 515 -19.44 5.51 -11.00
N ARG A 516 -18.17 5.87 -11.10
CA ARG A 516 -17.15 5.14 -11.81
C ARG A 516 -16.85 3.83 -11.09
N THR A 517 -17.23 2.73 -11.72
CA THR A 517 -16.98 1.38 -11.21
C THR A 517 -15.75 0.72 -11.83
N MET A 518 -15.30 1.21 -12.98
CA MET A 518 -14.11 0.74 -13.69
C MET A 518 -12.89 1.65 -13.49
N HIS A 519 -11.69 1.11 -13.68
CA HIS A 519 -10.46 1.92 -13.70
C HIS A 519 -10.52 3.00 -14.80
N PRO A 520 -9.85 4.15 -14.63
CA PRO A 520 -9.75 5.16 -15.70
C PRO A 520 -9.23 4.55 -17.01
N TYR A 521 -9.70 5.04 -18.17
CA TYR A 521 -9.32 4.60 -19.52
C TYR A 521 -9.75 3.18 -19.90
N SER A 522 -10.52 2.50 -19.05
CA SER A 522 -10.98 1.14 -19.32
C SER A 522 -11.96 1.05 -20.49
N GLU A 523 -12.63 2.14 -20.82
CA GLU A 523 -13.53 2.26 -21.97
C GLU A 523 -12.82 1.94 -23.30
N TYR A 524 -11.54 2.29 -23.42
CA TYR A 524 -10.72 2.03 -24.60
C TYR A 524 -10.26 0.57 -24.74
N LEU A 525 -10.49 -0.26 -23.71
CA LEU A 525 -10.11 -1.68 -23.71
C LEU A 525 -11.22 -2.61 -24.23
N GLN A 526 -12.36 -2.09 -24.66
CA GLN A 526 -13.51 -2.93 -25.05
C GLN A 526 -13.14 -3.96 -26.13
N GLN A 527 -12.44 -3.53 -27.19
CA GLN A 527 -12.00 -4.41 -28.27
C GLN A 527 -11.03 -5.49 -27.76
N TYR A 528 -10.03 -5.10 -26.98
CA TYR A 528 -9.08 -6.04 -26.38
C TYR A 528 -9.76 -7.09 -25.49
N MET A 529 -10.78 -6.69 -24.72
CA MET A 529 -11.53 -7.60 -23.87
C MET A 529 -12.34 -8.61 -24.68
N TYR A 530 -12.91 -8.20 -25.81
CA TYR A 530 -13.66 -9.05 -26.73
C TYR A 530 -12.77 -10.10 -27.39
N GLU A 531 -11.57 -9.71 -27.82
CA GLU A 531 -10.61 -10.61 -28.47
C GLU A 531 -10.02 -11.66 -27.51
N LYS A 532 -9.89 -11.34 -26.21
CA LYS A 532 -9.22 -12.19 -25.22
C LYS A 532 -10.14 -13.01 -24.31
N ASN A 533 -11.44 -12.68 -24.21
CA ASN A 533 -12.34 -13.35 -23.28
C ASN A 533 -13.61 -13.84 -23.98
N ASN A 534 -14.06 -15.03 -23.59
CA ASN A 534 -15.38 -15.53 -23.99
C ASN A 534 -16.48 -14.73 -23.26
N LEU A 535 -17.51 -14.34 -24.00
CA LEU A 535 -18.71 -13.72 -23.45
C LEU A 535 -19.48 -14.72 -22.59
N GLN A 536 -19.93 -14.30 -21.41
CA GLN A 536 -20.93 -15.04 -20.63
C GLN A 536 -22.35 -14.71 -21.14
N GLN A 537 -23.34 -15.52 -20.72
CA GLN A 537 -24.75 -15.15 -20.89
C GLN A 537 -24.99 -13.74 -20.35
N GLY A 538 -25.68 -12.89 -21.13
CA GLY A 538 -25.87 -11.47 -20.81
C GLY A 538 -24.75 -10.52 -21.29
N GLY A 539 -23.76 -11.02 -22.05
CA GLY A 539 -22.75 -10.18 -22.70
C GLY A 539 -21.64 -9.64 -21.79
N LYS A 540 -21.45 -10.22 -20.59
CA LYS A 540 -20.42 -9.80 -19.62
C LYS A 540 -19.16 -10.67 -19.71
N PHE A 541 -18.00 -10.10 -19.42
CA PHE A 541 -16.72 -10.82 -19.40
C PHE A 541 -16.49 -11.48 -18.04
N LYS A 542 -16.15 -12.78 -18.02
CA LYS A 542 -15.73 -13.48 -16.80
C LYS A 542 -14.40 -12.89 -16.31
N GLY A 543 -14.34 -12.41 -15.07
CA GLY A 543 -13.10 -11.90 -14.49
C GLY A 543 -12.62 -10.55 -15.04
N ASP A 544 -13.54 -9.65 -15.42
CA ASP A 544 -13.20 -8.33 -15.98
C ASP A 544 -12.29 -7.50 -15.05
N PHE A 545 -11.00 -7.42 -15.39
CA PHE A 545 -9.98 -6.68 -14.64
C PHE A 545 -10.12 -5.16 -14.74
N ARG A 546 -11.04 -4.66 -15.59
CA ARG A 546 -11.37 -3.24 -15.67
C ARG A 546 -12.19 -2.80 -14.47
N ILE A 547 -12.98 -3.69 -13.87
CA ILE A 547 -13.85 -3.37 -12.73
C ILE A 547 -13.03 -3.35 -11.44
N THR A 548 -13.12 -2.25 -10.70
CA THR A 548 -12.45 -2.11 -9.40
C THR A 548 -13.13 -2.99 -8.34
N GLY A 549 -12.41 -3.33 -7.26
CA GLY A 549 -13.00 -4.09 -6.14
C GLY A 549 -14.20 -3.38 -5.51
N LEU A 550 -14.07 -2.08 -5.23
CA LEU A 550 -15.19 -1.24 -4.77
C LEU A 550 -16.28 -1.12 -5.84
N GLY A 551 -15.91 -1.01 -7.11
CA GLY A 551 -16.86 -0.98 -8.23
C GLY A 551 -17.70 -2.24 -8.34
N ARG A 552 -17.12 -3.42 -8.05
CA ARG A 552 -17.86 -4.68 -8.00
C ARG A 552 -18.90 -4.68 -6.88
N PHE A 553 -18.53 -4.17 -5.71
CA PHE A 553 -19.47 -3.99 -4.61
C PHE A 553 -20.59 -3.02 -5.00
N MET A 554 -20.24 -1.84 -5.52
CA MET A 554 -21.22 -0.83 -5.94
C MET A 554 -22.20 -1.36 -6.98
N ARG A 555 -21.74 -2.11 -8.00
CA ARG A 555 -22.63 -2.74 -8.99
C ARG A 555 -23.54 -3.79 -8.38
N LYS A 556 -23.04 -4.58 -7.42
CA LYS A 556 -23.84 -5.59 -6.72
C LYS A 556 -24.96 -4.97 -5.89
N THR A 557 -24.71 -3.79 -5.32
CA THR A 557 -25.64 -3.05 -4.45
C THR A 557 -26.36 -1.90 -5.14
N TRP A 558 -26.19 -1.72 -6.45
CA TRP A 558 -26.73 -0.61 -7.24
C TRP A 558 -26.31 0.79 -6.75
N LEU A 559 -25.29 0.86 -5.89
CA LEU A 559 -24.77 2.14 -5.41
C LEU A 559 -24.18 2.98 -6.54
N ASP A 560 -23.72 2.35 -7.63
CA ASP A 560 -23.17 3.08 -8.77
C ASP A 560 -24.19 3.91 -9.55
N GLU A 561 -25.47 3.59 -9.39
CA GLU A 561 -26.59 4.25 -10.05
C GLU A 561 -27.20 5.39 -9.21
N LEU A 562 -26.81 5.52 -7.94
CA LEU A 562 -27.29 6.59 -7.05
C LEU A 562 -27.17 8.01 -7.63
N PRO A 563 -26.10 8.40 -8.36
CA PRO A 563 -26.03 9.75 -8.93
C PRO A 563 -27.15 10.06 -9.93
N MET A 564 -27.82 9.04 -10.51
CA MET A 564 -28.98 9.26 -11.38
C MET A 564 -30.19 9.82 -10.63
N LEU A 565 -30.23 9.73 -9.29
CA LEU A 565 -31.25 10.41 -8.49
C LEU A 565 -31.22 11.93 -8.70
N TYR A 566 -30.06 12.50 -9.03
CA TYR A 566 -29.97 13.91 -9.42
C TYR A 566 -30.73 14.21 -10.72
N ASN A 567 -30.65 13.33 -11.72
CA ASN A 567 -31.42 13.46 -12.96
C ASN A 567 -32.94 13.35 -12.68
N TRP A 568 -33.33 12.45 -11.77
CA TRP A 568 -34.74 12.32 -11.35
C TRP A 568 -35.26 13.59 -10.65
N ILE A 569 -34.48 14.16 -9.73
CA ILE A 569 -34.82 15.43 -9.05
C ILE A 569 -34.94 16.59 -10.07
N ARG A 570 -34.14 16.59 -11.13
CA ARG A 570 -34.21 17.58 -12.22
C ARG A 570 -35.34 17.34 -13.23
N GLY A 571 -36.09 16.25 -13.09
CA GLY A 571 -37.17 15.88 -14.02
C GLY A 571 -36.69 15.31 -15.36
N GLU A 572 -35.40 14.99 -15.49
CA GLU A 572 -34.82 14.38 -16.70
C GLU A 572 -35.10 12.86 -16.76
N LEU A 573 -35.41 12.25 -15.62
CA LEU A 573 -35.83 10.85 -15.48
C LEU A 573 -37.09 10.75 -14.62
N ASN A 574 -37.92 9.75 -14.88
CA ASN A 574 -39.01 9.29 -14.02
C ASN A 574 -38.53 8.17 -13.07
N LEU A 575 -39.34 7.83 -12.06
CA LEU A 575 -39.03 6.73 -11.14
C LEU A 575 -39.06 5.37 -11.88
N VAL A 576 -40.14 5.09 -12.59
CA VAL A 576 -40.27 3.99 -13.55
C VAL A 576 -40.31 4.58 -14.95
N GLY A 577 -39.73 3.90 -15.94
CA GLY A 577 -39.76 4.36 -17.32
C GLY A 577 -38.79 3.60 -18.20
N VAL A 578 -38.91 3.73 -19.52
CA VAL A 578 -37.99 3.08 -20.46
C VAL A 578 -36.53 3.42 -20.14
N ARG A 579 -35.62 2.46 -20.34
CA ARG A 579 -34.21 2.67 -20.00
C ARG A 579 -33.61 3.76 -20.90
N PRO A 580 -32.88 4.76 -20.39
CA PRO A 580 -32.17 5.70 -21.26
C PRO A 580 -31.07 4.96 -22.05
N LEU A 581 -31.18 4.95 -23.38
CA LEU A 581 -30.27 4.25 -24.30
C LEU A 581 -29.27 5.22 -24.93
N SER A 582 -28.09 4.73 -25.31
CA SER A 582 -27.20 5.49 -26.21
C SER A 582 -27.73 5.41 -27.64
N TYR A 583 -27.41 6.39 -28.48
CA TYR A 583 -27.82 6.43 -29.89
C TYR A 583 -27.66 5.09 -30.62
N HIS A 584 -26.48 4.48 -30.55
CA HIS A 584 -26.22 3.19 -31.21
C HIS A 584 -27.21 2.07 -30.81
N TYR A 585 -27.63 2.02 -29.54
CA TYR A 585 -28.61 1.03 -29.08
C TYR A 585 -30.04 1.46 -29.41
N PHE A 586 -30.32 2.76 -29.36
CA PHE A 586 -31.61 3.30 -29.77
C PHE A 586 -31.89 3.02 -31.25
N ASP A 587 -30.85 3.01 -32.09
CA ASP A 587 -30.98 2.73 -33.51
C ASP A 587 -31.40 1.31 -33.84
N LEU A 588 -31.13 0.34 -32.95
CA LEU A 588 -31.52 -1.06 -33.10
C LEU A 588 -33.03 -1.29 -32.91
N TYR A 589 -33.76 -0.34 -32.33
CA TYR A 589 -35.19 -0.49 -32.05
C TYR A 589 -36.04 -0.31 -33.32
N PRO A 590 -37.26 -0.87 -33.39
CA PRO A 590 -38.23 -0.56 -34.44
C PRO A 590 -38.61 0.92 -34.49
N SER A 591 -38.86 1.47 -35.69
CA SER A 591 -39.14 2.91 -35.90
C SER A 591 -40.35 3.42 -35.12
N ASP A 592 -41.43 2.64 -35.08
CA ASP A 592 -42.65 2.95 -34.35
C ASP A 592 -42.43 2.99 -32.82
N LEU A 593 -41.59 2.10 -32.28
CA LEU A 593 -41.21 2.13 -30.86
C LEU A 593 -40.27 3.31 -30.56
N LYS A 594 -39.39 3.70 -31.48
CA LYS A 594 -38.57 4.93 -31.31
C LYS A 594 -39.47 6.16 -31.15
N GLU A 595 -40.52 6.29 -31.96
CA GLU A 595 -41.49 7.40 -31.84
C GLU A 595 -42.23 7.39 -30.50
N LEU A 596 -42.65 6.20 -30.03
CA LEU A 596 -43.29 6.06 -28.72
C LEU A 596 -42.34 6.44 -27.58
N ARG A 597 -41.08 6.01 -27.65
CA ARG A 597 -40.04 6.34 -26.65
C ARG A 597 -39.76 7.85 -26.62
N ASN A 598 -39.81 8.52 -27.75
CA ASN A 598 -39.64 9.98 -27.83
C ASN A 598 -40.81 10.74 -27.16
N LYS A 599 -41.96 10.12 -26.92
CA LYS A 599 -43.12 10.76 -26.27
C LYS A 599 -43.09 10.68 -24.74
N VAL A 600 -42.11 10.00 -24.14
CA VAL A 600 -42.05 9.77 -22.70
C VAL A 600 -40.68 10.10 -22.13
N VAL A 601 -40.66 10.50 -20.85
CA VAL A 601 -39.42 10.66 -20.09
C VAL A 601 -38.90 9.26 -19.70
N PRO A 602 -37.62 8.92 -19.96
CA PRO A 602 -37.01 7.67 -19.52
C PRO A 602 -37.05 7.50 -18.00
N GLY A 603 -36.81 6.30 -17.48
CA GLY A 603 -36.90 6.01 -16.05
C GLY A 603 -35.64 5.43 -15.41
N LEU A 604 -35.57 5.57 -14.07
CA LEU A 604 -34.58 4.89 -13.24
C LEU A 604 -34.80 3.37 -13.25
N ILE A 605 -36.05 2.94 -13.15
CA ILE A 605 -36.46 1.53 -13.13
C ILE A 605 -37.18 1.18 -14.45
N PRO A 606 -36.49 0.48 -15.36
CA PRO A 606 -37.09 -0.08 -16.57
C PRO A 606 -38.29 -1.00 -16.34
N PRO A 607 -39.30 -0.98 -17.22
CA PRO A 607 -40.46 -1.86 -17.13
C PRO A 607 -40.12 -3.35 -17.26
N PHE A 608 -38.99 -3.68 -17.90
CA PHE A 608 -38.55 -5.07 -18.03
C PHE A 608 -38.24 -5.74 -16.67
N TYR A 609 -37.99 -4.99 -15.58
CA TYR A 609 -37.86 -5.58 -14.24
C TYR A 609 -39.18 -6.14 -13.69
N MET A 610 -40.30 -5.71 -14.26
CA MET A 610 -41.61 -6.28 -13.99
C MET A 610 -41.89 -7.47 -14.92
N ASP A 611 -41.68 -7.28 -16.23
CA ASP A 611 -42.10 -8.25 -17.24
C ASP A 611 -41.10 -9.41 -17.45
N MET A 612 -39.85 -9.24 -17.01
CA MET A 612 -38.75 -10.22 -17.11
C MET A 612 -38.57 -10.85 -18.52
N PRO A 613 -38.49 -10.03 -19.58
CA PRO A 613 -38.34 -10.51 -20.96
C PRO A 613 -36.97 -11.19 -21.17
N LYS A 614 -36.93 -12.22 -22.00
CA LYS A 614 -35.73 -13.00 -22.33
C LYS A 614 -35.13 -12.63 -23.68
N THR A 615 -35.96 -12.21 -24.63
CA THR A 615 -35.54 -11.85 -25.99
C THR A 615 -35.59 -10.35 -26.23
N PHE A 616 -34.89 -9.86 -27.26
CA PHE A 616 -34.92 -8.44 -27.63
C PHE A 616 -36.34 -7.99 -28.03
N ASP A 617 -37.08 -8.85 -28.72
CA ASP A 617 -38.46 -8.55 -29.13
C ASP A 617 -39.38 -8.46 -27.91
N GLU A 618 -39.23 -9.36 -26.92
CA GLU A 618 -39.96 -9.27 -25.66
C GLU A 618 -39.63 -8.00 -24.86
N ILE A 619 -38.38 -7.52 -24.92
CA ILE A 619 -37.99 -6.23 -24.32
C ILE A 619 -38.75 -5.09 -25.02
N CYS A 620 -38.80 -5.10 -26.35
CA CYS A 620 -39.53 -4.09 -27.12
C CYS A 620 -41.03 -4.08 -26.76
N GLU A 621 -41.65 -5.27 -26.66
CA GLU A 621 -43.06 -5.39 -26.29
C GLU A 621 -43.36 -4.99 -24.84
N SER A 622 -42.46 -5.31 -23.89
CA SER A 622 -42.55 -4.83 -22.50
C SER A 622 -42.56 -3.31 -22.44
N GLU A 623 -41.65 -2.65 -23.18
CA GLU A 623 -41.60 -1.20 -23.24
C GLU A 623 -42.85 -0.59 -23.90
N ARG A 624 -43.35 -1.16 -25.01
CA ARG A 624 -44.60 -0.71 -25.65
C ARG A 624 -45.76 -0.73 -24.66
N ARG A 625 -45.93 -1.86 -23.95
CA ARG A 625 -47.02 -2.06 -22.99
C ARG A 625 -46.97 -1.02 -21.87
N TYR A 626 -45.78 -0.76 -21.34
CA TYR A 626 -45.57 0.28 -20.35
C TYR A 626 -45.91 1.67 -20.88
N ILE A 627 -45.40 2.06 -22.07
CA ILE A 627 -45.62 3.39 -22.63
C ILE A 627 -47.13 3.65 -22.85
N GLN A 628 -47.85 2.67 -23.42
CA GLN A 628 -49.29 2.78 -23.64
C GLN A 628 -50.09 2.88 -22.33
N ALA A 629 -49.72 2.10 -21.32
CA ALA A 629 -50.35 2.19 -19.99
C ALA A 629 -50.05 3.54 -19.32
N TYR A 630 -48.81 4.02 -19.42
CA TYR A 630 -48.37 5.29 -18.87
C TYR A 630 -49.09 6.47 -19.52
N GLN A 631 -49.29 6.47 -20.84
CA GLN A 631 -50.05 7.51 -21.54
C GLN A 631 -51.52 7.58 -21.12
N LYS A 632 -52.14 6.43 -20.78
CA LYS A 632 -53.53 6.38 -20.29
C LYS A 632 -53.66 6.82 -18.84
N GLN A 633 -52.81 6.30 -17.95
CA GLN A 633 -52.87 6.54 -16.51
C GLN A 633 -51.45 6.67 -15.91
N PRO A 634 -50.81 7.85 -15.99
CA PRO A 634 -49.40 8.02 -15.63
C PRO A 634 -49.09 7.65 -14.18
N ILE A 635 -49.83 8.20 -13.22
CA ILE A 635 -49.58 8.04 -11.78
C ILE A 635 -49.80 6.58 -11.35
N LYS A 636 -50.92 5.98 -11.76
CA LYS A 636 -51.24 4.59 -11.43
C LYS A 636 -50.20 3.62 -12.01
N THR A 637 -49.79 3.85 -13.26
CA THR A 637 -48.81 3.00 -13.94
C THR A 637 -47.45 3.05 -13.24
N GLN A 638 -46.97 4.24 -12.83
CA GLN A 638 -45.74 4.40 -12.06
C GLN A 638 -45.75 3.55 -10.78
N TRP A 639 -46.81 3.65 -9.97
CA TRP A 639 -46.92 2.91 -8.71
C TRP A 639 -47.02 1.39 -8.91
N VAL A 640 -47.85 0.94 -9.86
CA VAL A 640 -48.05 -0.49 -10.12
C VAL A 640 -46.74 -1.13 -10.59
N TYR A 641 -46.04 -0.51 -11.53
CA TYR A 641 -44.76 -1.03 -12.02
C TYR A 641 -43.67 -0.93 -10.96
N PHE A 642 -43.63 0.16 -10.16
CA PHE A 642 -42.66 0.32 -9.09
C PHE A 642 -42.78 -0.79 -8.05
N LEU A 643 -43.99 -1.03 -7.53
CA LEU A 643 -44.22 -2.05 -6.50
C LEU A 643 -43.89 -3.46 -7.00
N LYS A 644 -44.25 -3.77 -8.26
CA LYS A 644 -43.94 -5.07 -8.86
C LYS A 644 -42.44 -5.25 -9.12
N ALA A 645 -41.77 -4.24 -9.67
CA ALA A 645 -40.33 -4.27 -9.87
C ALA A 645 -39.58 -4.37 -8.52
N PHE A 646 -40.02 -3.62 -7.51
CA PHE A 646 -39.48 -3.70 -6.15
C PHE A 646 -39.62 -5.10 -5.56
N TYR A 647 -40.79 -5.73 -5.70
CA TYR A 647 -41.01 -7.10 -5.23
C TYR A 647 -40.05 -8.10 -5.89
N ASN A 648 -39.92 -8.04 -7.22
CA ASN A 648 -39.00 -8.91 -7.97
C ASN A 648 -37.53 -8.71 -7.56
N ILE A 649 -37.10 -7.46 -7.39
CA ILE A 649 -35.71 -7.13 -7.04
C ILE A 649 -35.39 -7.52 -5.59
N ALA A 650 -36.31 -7.22 -4.65
CA ALA A 650 -36.09 -7.41 -3.23
C ALA A 650 -36.21 -8.88 -2.79
N PHE A 651 -37.20 -9.61 -3.33
CA PHE A 651 -37.55 -10.94 -2.85
C PHE A 651 -37.16 -12.07 -3.80
N ASN A 652 -37.22 -11.85 -5.12
CA ASN A 652 -36.85 -12.89 -6.11
C ASN A 652 -35.35 -12.83 -6.50
N GLY A 653 -34.59 -11.88 -5.94
CA GLY A 653 -33.16 -11.74 -6.22
C GLY A 653 -32.86 -11.27 -7.65
N GLU A 654 -33.88 -10.82 -8.38
CA GLU A 654 -33.78 -10.44 -9.79
C GLU A 654 -33.00 -9.14 -9.94
N ARG A 655 -31.84 -9.21 -10.58
CA ARG A 655 -30.95 -8.07 -10.81
C ARG A 655 -30.47 -8.13 -12.24
N SER A 656 -30.08 -6.97 -12.79
CA SER A 656 -29.33 -6.91 -14.05
C SER A 656 -27.94 -7.53 -13.82
N ASN A 657 -27.86 -8.87 -13.82
CA ASN A 657 -26.66 -9.65 -13.51
C ASN A 657 -25.54 -9.44 -14.50
#